data_AF-A0A239EZL7-F1
#
_entry.id   AF-A0A239EZL7-F1
#
_cell.length_a   1.000
_cell.length_b   1.000
_cell.length_c   1.000
_cell.angle_alpha   90.00
_cell.angle_beta   90.00
_cell.angle_gamma   90.00
#
_symmetry.space_group_name_H-M   'P 1'
#
loop_
_entity.id
_entity.type
_entity.pdbx_description
1 polymer ?
#
loop_
_entity_poly.entity_id
_entity_poly.type
_entity_poly.pdbx_seq_one_letter_code
_entity_poly.pdbx_strand_id
1 'polypeptide(L)'
;MTTLTGDGQSSPTAVVGDPGRRLAEGTELLGEYQDSGYLTPKFLVRRADGQVMQLPLLLYRVAGLLDGRDAGRIATDLSAELGQDLTADQVAYLVEERLRPAGLLAPDPTAAGGPATVTAPTRSDPLLALRYRKGVFPPEVTWRIAGVFRLFFTRPAWVTALTTFVVLDALVLLQGDLVGRITAGAATLVHRPELTLLLLVLLVLSMAFHEVGHVTACRYGGARPGDMGVGLYLVWPALYSTVTDTYRLDRVGRLRTDLAGVYFNAVFMAVLTGLYLGTDATWLLPAILLMHVQAAQQFLPSIRFDGYYMLADLAGVPELFHYVGPVLRSLVPGRPAHPRVQELRPRPRRLIVLWVAVTIPVLLAYLVTFLLVLPRVLPLVWAVLLEYLDRMQAATRAGDITTLALSVFQLFLVLLPWVGAVLVVAMLLGALRRSGVARGWAWVASPRWTAVRRHAALAGVAALAGALLWRVAHVAGAAPGGAATGGRAATAVAACAVLVAALLASAVLLRWRLPAVVLPLAAVTAMGPAVSVLAAPSPVLAGTVATAVGATLLVTAHRRRVTPGRRGPKVLLGAGVGTIAAGMATAPLLAPPLAAGGALLAVGTAWLGRVPGREWVLSTVGVLGVAALGALATPTLLQTIPGVLALVGHQVLLLVAGLTVLAGSAVRGLRWPAAALAVLLLVSVVPALGAPAALPLVLSSTVVLGALVVQSLTRHPVEDRPHPLLRAALVVPVLVVVVVGALL
;
A
#
# COMPACT_ATOMS: atom_id res chain seq x y z
N MET A 1 -64.95 47.00 -40.55
CA MET A 1 -64.59 46.57 -41.92
C MET A 1 -63.07 46.63 -42.00
N THR A 2 -62.40 45.48 -41.81
CA THR A 2 -61.81 44.57 -42.85
C THR A 2 -60.28 44.80 -42.92
N THR A 3 -59.42 43.95 -42.32
CA THR A 3 -58.74 42.74 -42.88
C THR A 3 -57.72 43.10 -43.99
N LEU A 4 -56.45 42.63 -44.12
CA LEU A 4 -55.64 41.46 -43.73
C LEU A 4 -54.14 41.88 -43.80
N THR A 5 -53.25 41.56 -42.86
CA THR A 5 -52.30 40.40 -42.80
C THR A 5 -51.64 39.95 -44.11
N GLY A 6 -50.29 40.01 -44.15
CA GLY A 6 -49.44 39.34 -45.13
C GLY A 6 -47.97 39.78 -45.11
N ASP A 7 -47.13 38.94 -44.47
CA ASP A 7 -45.71 38.62 -44.70
C ASP A 7 -44.55 39.64 -44.57
N GLY A 8 -43.53 39.21 -43.82
CA GLY A 8 -42.23 39.89 -43.73
C GLY A 8 -41.22 39.23 -42.78
N GLN A 9 -40.84 37.98 -43.08
CA GLN A 9 -39.54 37.33 -42.75
C GLN A 9 -39.06 37.36 -41.29
N SER A 10 -39.25 36.24 -40.58
CA SER A 10 -38.40 35.86 -39.45
C SER A 10 -37.01 35.44 -39.95
N SER A 11 -35.98 36.12 -39.47
CA SER A 11 -34.57 35.74 -39.64
C SER A 11 -34.34 34.28 -39.23
N PRO A 12 -33.43 33.53 -39.92
CA PRO A 12 -33.10 32.18 -39.50
C PRO A 12 -32.51 32.26 -38.09
N THR A 13 -33.20 31.66 -37.12
CA THR A 13 -32.70 31.46 -35.76
C THR A 13 -31.35 30.78 -35.87
N ALA A 14 -30.29 31.52 -35.56
CA ALA A 14 -28.97 30.94 -35.34
C ALA A 14 -29.14 29.90 -34.25
N VAL A 15 -29.08 28.63 -34.63
CA VAL A 15 -29.12 27.48 -33.72
C VAL A 15 -27.86 27.61 -32.86
N VAL A 16 -28.02 28.21 -31.67
CA VAL A 16 -26.97 28.26 -30.66
C VAL A 16 -26.72 26.82 -30.25
N GLY A 17 -25.63 26.23 -30.76
CA GLY A 17 -25.18 24.93 -30.33
C GLY A 17 -24.91 24.96 -28.82
N ASP A 18 -25.26 23.88 -28.11
CA ASP A 18 -25.00 23.75 -26.69
C ASP A 18 -23.51 23.36 -26.51
N PRO A 19 -22.64 24.26 -26.02
CA PRO A 19 -21.21 23.98 -25.87
C PRO A 19 -20.92 22.84 -24.89
N GLY A 20 -21.87 22.47 -24.01
CA GLY A 20 -21.77 21.34 -23.10
C GLY A 20 -22.01 19.97 -23.75
N ARG A 21 -22.51 19.92 -25.00
CA ARG A 21 -22.85 18.67 -25.73
C ARG A 21 -21.79 18.27 -26.75
N ARG A 22 -20.53 18.35 -26.34
CA ARG A 22 -19.38 17.87 -27.11
C ARG A 22 -18.70 16.73 -26.36
N LEU A 23 -18.07 15.82 -27.09
CA LEU A 23 -17.19 14.83 -26.47
C LEU A 23 -16.04 15.52 -25.73
N ALA A 24 -15.65 14.93 -24.59
CA ALA A 24 -14.48 15.38 -23.85
C ALA A 24 -13.23 15.30 -24.72
N GLU A 25 -12.38 16.32 -24.66
CA GLU A 25 -11.13 16.37 -25.41
C GLU A 25 -10.27 15.12 -25.12
N GLY A 26 -9.71 14.51 -26.18
CA GLY A 26 -8.94 13.26 -26.08
C GLY A 26 -9.78 11.98 -26.02
N THR A 27 -11.11 12.07 -26.17
CA THR A 27 -11.98 10.89 -26.35
C THR A 27 -11.87 10.36 -27.78
N GLU A 28 -11.64 9.05 -27.92
CA GLU A 28 -11.55 8.37 -29.23
C GLU A 28 -12.57 7.24 -29.32
N LEU A 29 -13.33 7.22 -30.41
CA LEU A 29 -14.30 6.18 -30.72
C LEU A 29 -13.58 5.04 -31.47
N LEU A 30 -13.40 3.89 -30.84
CA LEU A 30 -12.55 2.80 -31.37
C LEU A 30 -13.30 1.80 -32.27
N GLY A 31 -14.63 1.86 -32.31
CA GLY A 31 -15.46 1.01 -33.18
C GLY A 31 -16.00 -0.23 -32.47
N GLU A 32 -16.45 -1.21 -33.25
CA GLU A 32 -16.99 -2.47 -32.73
C GLU A 32 -15.89 -3.34 -32.11
N TYR A 33 -16.18 -3.94 -30.95
CA TYR A 33 -15.30 -4.93 -30.33
C TYR A 33 -15.33 -6.25 -31.12
N GLN A 34 -14.29 -6.48 -31.91
CA GLN A 34 -14.16 -7.63 -32.80
C GLN A 34 -14.13 -8.96 -32.03
N ASP A 35 -14.79 -9.97 -32.60
CA ASP A 35 -14.88 -11.33 -32.04
C ASP A 35 -15.48 -11.43 -30.63
N SER A 36 -16.40 -10.51 -30.32
CA SER A 36 -17.12 -10.41 -29.05
C SER A 36 -17.81 -11.70 -28.62
N GLY A 37 -17.70 -12.01 -27.32
CA GLY A 37 -18.38 -13.14 -26.67
C GLY A 37 -19.85 -12.89 -26.34
N TYR A 38 -20.33 -11.67 -26.58
CA TYR A 38 -21.70 -11.23 -26.28
C TYR A 38 -22.68 -11.56 -27.42
N LEU A 39 -23.95 -11.80 -27.09
CA LEU A 39 -25.02 -11.94 -28.07
C LEU A 39 -25.23 -10.65 -28.86
N THR A 40 -25.22 -9.51 -28.16
CA THR A 40 -25.29 -8.17 -28.75
C THR A 40 -23.87 -7.60 -28.92
N PRO A 41 -23.53 -7.06 -30.10
CA PRO A 41 -22.27 -6.36 -30.32
C PRO A 41 -22.07 -5.23 -29.31
N LYS A 42 -20.81 -5.02 -28.90
CA LYS A 42 -20.40 -3.94 -28.00
C LYS A 42 -19.41 -3.05 -28.74
N PHE A 43 -19.46 -1.76 -28.49
CA PHE A 43 -18.59 -0.76 -29.11
C PHE A 43 -17.64 -0.18 -28.09
N LEU A 44 -16.45 0.22 -28.53
CA LEU A 44 -15.38 0.68 -27.66
C LEU A 44 -15.17 2.18 -27.78
N VAL A 45 -14.96 2.80 -26.62
CA VAL A 45 -14.58 4.20 -26.47
C VAL A 45 -13.37 4.30 -25.57
N ARG A 46 -12.39 5.13 -25.93
CA ARG A 46 -11.23 5.44 -25.12
C ARG A 46 -11.33 6.87 -24.62
N ARG A 47 -11.10 7.07 -23.32
CA ARG A 47 -11.05 8.39 -22.68
C ARG A 47 -9.64 8.96 -22.70
N ALA A 48 -9.53 10.26 -22.45
CA ALA A 48 -8.25 10.97 -22.38
C ALA A 48 -7.29 10.40 -21.30
N ASP A 49 -7.83 9.79 -20.24
CA ASP A 49 -7.02 9.14 -19.20
C ASP A 49 -6.57 7.71 -19.57
N GLY A 50 -6.80 7.29 -20.82
CA GLY A 50 -6.42 5.98 -21.36
C GLY A 50 -7.39 4.86 -21.04
N GLN A 51 -8.47 5.12 -20.27
CA GLN A 51 -9.44 4.09 -19.93
C GLN A 51 -10.30 3.74 -21.15
N VAL A 52 -10.40 2.45 -21.47
CA VAL A 52 -11.28 1.92 -22.52
C VAL A 52 -12.58 1.41 -21.89
N MET A 53 -13.71 1.79 -22.48
CA MET A 53 -15.07 1.47 -22.01
C MET A 53 -15.87 0.78 -23.12
N GLN A 54 -16.78 -0.11 -22.71
CA GLN A 54 -17.74 -0.76 -23.61
C GLN A 54 -19.09 -0.04 -23.55
N LEU A 55 -19.59 0.36 -24.71
CA LEU A 55 -20.89 1.01 -24.91
C LEU A 55 -21.82 0.13 -25.77
N PRO A 56 -23.13 0.07 -25.47
CA PRO A 56 -24.13 -0.39 -26.42
C PRO A 56 -24.15 0.47 -27.70
N LEU A 57 -24.64 -0.09 -28.81
CA LEU A 57 -24.72 0.61 -30.11
C LEU A 57 -25.34 2.00 -30.01
N LEU A 58 -26.50 2.11 -29.34
CA LEU A 58 -27.22 3.38 -29.20
C LEU A 58 -26.36 4.46 -28.52
N LEU A 59 -25.72 4.14 -27.39
CA LEU A 59 -24.86 5.10 -26.68
C LEU A 59 -23.61 5.46 -27.49
N TYR A 60 -23.06 4.51 -28.25
CA TYR A 60 -21.91 4.75 -29.11
C TYR A 60 -22.27 5.67 -30.29
N ARG A 61 -23.43 5.49 -30.91
CA ARG A 61 -23.93 6.37 -31.98
C ARG A 61 -24.26 7.76 -31.48
N VAL A 62 -24.93 7.87 -30.33
CA VAL A 62 -25.14 9.16 -29.67
C VAL A 62 -23.80 9.85 -29.44
N ALA A 63 -22.82 9.14 -28.87
CA ALA A 63 -21.48 9.69 -28.65
C ALA A 63 -20.79 10.15 -29.95
N GLY A 64 -20.97 9.43 -31.06
CA GLY A 64 -20.43 9.79 -32.38
C GLY A 64 -21.01 11.06 -32.99
N LEU A 65 -22.22 11.44 -32.60
CA LEU A 65 -22.92 12.63 -33.12
C LEU A 65 -22.83 13.85 -32.19
N LEU A 66 -22.08 13.75 -31.08
CA LEU A 66 -21.87 14.85 -30.13
C LEU A 66 -20.83 15.86 -30.64
N ASP A 67 -21.27 16.77 -31.49
CA ASP A 67 -20.50 17.89 -32.06
C ASP A 67 -20.95 19.26 -31.53
N GLY A 68 -21.88 19.29 -30.57
CA GLY A 68 -22.49 20.50 -30.03
C GLY A 68 -23.79 20.91 -30.73
N ARG A 69 -24.32 20.09 -31.66
CA ARG A 69 -25.68 20.25 -32.20
C ARG A 69 -26.76 20.02 -31.14
N ASP A 70 -27.95 20.56 -31.40
CA ASP A 70 -29.10 20.38 -30.51
C ASP A 70 -29.62 18.93 -30.50
N ALA A 71 -30.17 18.51 -29.36
CA ALA A 71 -30.66 17.15 -29.13
C ALA A 71 -31.76 16.73 -30.10
N GLY A 72 -32.59 17.68 -30.58
CA GLY A 72 -33.61 17.39 -31.57
C GLY A 72 -33.05 16.93 -32.92
N ARG A 73 -31.96 17.56 -33.39
CA ARG A 73 -31.31 17.16 -34.65
C ARG A 73 -30.59 15.82 -34.52
N ILE A 74 -29.91 15.60 -33.38
CA ILE A 74 -29.29 14.30 -33.09
C ILE A 74 -30.34 13.18 -33.05
N ALA A 75 -31.52 13.45 -32.47
CA ALA A 75 -32.62 12.49 -32.44
C ALA A 75 -33.13 12.16 -33.85
N THR A 76 -33.34 13.15 -34.72
CA THR A 76 -33.76 12.91 -36.11
C THR A 76 -32.74 12.08 -36.89
N ASP A 77 -31.45 12.41 -36.80
CA ASP A 77 -30.38 11.68 -37.49
C ASP A 77 -30.27 10.22 -36.99
N LEU A 78 -30.34 10.01 -35.66
CA LEU A 78 -30.31 8.67 -35.07
C LEU A 78 -31.55 7.85 -35.43
N SER A 79 -32.72 8.48 -35.49
CA SER A 79 -33.95 7.79 -35.89
C SER A 79 -33.89 7.30 -37.33
N ALA A 80 -33.33 8.10 -38.23
CA ALA A 80 -33.10 7.70 -39.61
C ALA A 80 -32.04 6.58 -39.72
N GLU A 81 -30.95 6.65 -38.94
CA GLU A 81 -29.86 5.67 -39.00
C GLU A 81 -30.25 4.31 -38.39
N LEU A 82 -30.92 4.32 -37.23
CA LEU A 82 -31.22 3.12 -36.44
C LEU A 82 -32.61 2.54 -36.74
N GLY A 83 -33.47 3.27 -37.47
CA GLY A 83 -34.86 2.88 -37.72
C GLY A 83 -35.70 2.83 -36.45
N GLN A 84 -35.41 3.70 -35.48
CA GLN A 84 -36.08 3.76 -34.17
C GLN A 84 -36.55 5.18 -33.89
N ASP A 85 -37.81 5.37 -33.49
CA ASP A 85 -38.32 6.69 -33.10
C ASP A 85 -37.70 7.13 -31.77
N LEU A 86 -36.77 8.08 -31.83
CA LEU A 86 -36.07 8.66 -30.70
C LEU A 86 -36.49 10.11 -30.57
N THR A 87 -36.85 10.53 -29.35
CA THR A 87 -37.20 11.93 -29.08
C THR A 87 -36.00 12.74 -28.59
N ALA A 88 -36.08 14.07 -28.73
CA ALA A 88 -35.06 14.97 -28.21
C ALA A 88 -34.81 14.77 -26.71
N ASP A 89 -35.87 14.53 -25.93
CA ASP A 89 -35.80 14.28 -24.49
C ASP A 89 -35.06 12.98 -24.15
N GLN A 90 -35.27 11.92 -24.95
CA GLN A 90 -34.55 10.66 -24.78
C GLN A 90 -33.06 10.82 -25.06
N VAL A 91 -32.69 11.55 -26.11
CA VAL A 91 -31.28 11.85 -26.40
C VAL A 91 -30.67 12.69 -25.28
N ALA A 92 -31.36 13.74 -24.82
CA ALA A 92 -30.91 14.55 -23.69
C ALA A 92 -30.70 13.71 -22.42
N TYR A 93 -31.63 12.77 -22.12
CA TYR A 93 -31.48 11.83 -21.02
C TYR A 93 -30.24 10.94 -21.17
N LEU A 94 -29.99 10.37 -22.37
CA LEU A 94 -28.79 9.53 -22.59
C LEU A 94 -27.50 10.33 -22.44
N VAL A 95 -27.48 11.58 -22.88
CA VAL A 95 -26.33 12.48 -22.74
C VAL A 95 -26.08 12.81 -21.27
N GLU A 96 -27.07 13.32 -20.56
CA GLU A 96 -26.94 13.82 -19.19
C GLU A 96 -26.81 12.72 -18.14
N GLU A 97 -27.59 11.63 -18.25
CA GLU A 97 -27.67 10.60 -17.22
C GLU A 97 -26.77 9.39 -17.50
N ARG A 98 -26.24 9.23 -18.73
CA ARG A 98 -25.37 8.10 -19.09
C ARG A 98 -23.98 8.54 -19.53
N LEU A 99 -23.86 9.48 -20.47
CA LEU A 99 -22.55 9.90 -21.00
C LEU A 99 -21.83 10.89 -20.07
N ARG A 100 -22.53 11.80 -19.39
CA ARG A 100 -21.92 12.72 -18.42
C ARG A 100 -21.30 11.98 -17.21
N PRO A 101 -22.00 11.05 -16.53
CA PRO A 101 -21.41 10.33 -15.39
C PRO A 101 -20.28 9.38 -15.81
N ALA A 102 -20.28 8.93 -17.07
CA ALA A 102 -19.18 8.17 -17.66
C ALA A 102 -17.93 9.04 -17.95
N GLY A 103 -18.04 10.37 -17.84
CA GLY A 103 -16.95 11.30 -18.08
C GLY A 103 -16.54 11.37 -19.56
N LEU A 104 -17.53 11.29 -20.45
CA LEU A 104 -17.36 11.36 -21.91
C LEU A 104 -17.73 12.72 -22.52
N LEU A 105 -18.32 13.63 -21.73
CA LEU A 105 -18.69 14.98 -22.17
C LEU A 105 -17.64 16.02 -21.77
N ALA A 106 -17.51 17.05 -22.60
CA ALA A 106 -16.71 18.22 -22.29
C ALA A 106 -17.24 18.91 -21.02
N PRO A 107 -16.34 19.46 -20.16
CA PRO A 107 -16.75 20.25 -19.01
C PRO A 107 -17.53 21.48 -19.48
N ASP A 108 -18.64 21.78 -18.82
CA ASP A 108 -19.54 22.85 -19.21
C ASP A 108 -18.91 24.23 -18.89
N PRO A 109 -18.59 25.05 -19.90
CA PRO A 109 -17.93 26.34 -19.68
C PRO A 109 -18.88 27.39 -19.06
N THR A 110 -20.19 27.15 -19.06
CA THR A 110 -21.19 28.10 -18.53
C THR A 110 -21.49 27.91 -17.04
N ALA A 111 -20.95 26.85 -16.41
CA ALA A 111 -21.00 26.63 -14.97
C ALA A 111 -20.01 27.56 -14.23
N ALA A 112 -20.18 28.87 -14.39
CA ALA A 112 -19.47 29.90 -13.64
C ALA A 112 -20.07 30.02 -12.23
N GLY A 113 -19.56 29.24 -11.26
CA GLY A 113 -19.88 29.46 -9.84
C GLY A 113 -19.68 28.26 -8.93
N GLY A 114 -18.49 28.16 -8.33
CA GLY A 114 -18.14 27.17 -7.29
C GLY A 114 -17.30 26.01 -7.84
N PRO A 115 -16.49 25.32 -7.00
CA PRO A 115 -15.79 24.12 -7.41
C PRO A 115 -16.87 23.08 -7.73
N ALA A 116 -17.31 23.05 -9.00
CA ALA A 116 -18.17 22.03 -9.52
C ALA A 116 -17.50 20.72 -9.14
N THR A 117 -18.15 19.96 -8.27
CA THR A 117 -17.83 18.57 -8.02
C THR A 117 -18.02 17.86 -9.36
N VAL A 118 -17.00 17.94 -10.21
CA VAL A 118 -16.76 16.94 -11.24
C VAL A 118 -16.65 15.67 -10.43
N THR A 119 -17.75 14.93 -10.33
CA THR A 119 -17.78 13.62 -9.71
C THR A 119 -16.70 12.84 -10.44
N ALA A 120 -15.54 12.71 -9.81
CA ALA A 120 -14.38 12.11 -10.45
C ALA A 120 -14.86 10.76 -11.00
N PRO A 121 -14.77 10.54 -12.32
CA PRO A 121 -15.44 9.40 -12.94
C PRO A 121 -14.97 8.13 -12.26
N THR A 122 -15.92 7.24 -11.95
CA THR A 122 -15.67 6.02 -11.19
C THR A 122 -14.72 5.12 -11.95
N ARG A 123 -13.41 5.21 -11.65
CA ARG A 123 -12.45 4.22 -12.11
C ARG A 123 -12.86 2.87 -11.54
N SER A 124 -12.94 1.87 -12.42
CA SER A 124 -13.07 0.49 -11.98
C SER A 124 -11.84 0.16 -11.11
N ASP A 125 -12.06 -0.29 -9.86
CA ASP A 125 -11.05 -0.88 -8.99
C ASP A 125 -11.24 -2.42 -9.00
N PRO A 126 -10.76 -3.11 -10.06
CA PRO A 126 -10.91 -4.55 -10.12
C PRO A 126 -10.18 -5.22 -8.96
N LEU A 127 -10.78 -6.30 -8.44
CA LEU A 127 -10.10 -7.13 -7.46
C LEU A 127 -8.82 -7.70 -8.08
N LEU A 128 -7.72 -7.62 -7.33
CA LEU A 128 -6.38 -8.01 -7.75
C LEU A 128 -5.78 -7.15 -8.88
N ALA A 129 -6.28 -5.92 -9.08
CA ALA A 129 -5.61 -4.97 -9.96
C ALA A 129 -4.19 -4.66 -9.47
N LEU A 130 -3.28 -4.40 -10.41
CA LEU A 130 -1.95 -3.87 -10.10
C LEU A 130 -2.10 -2.47 -9.47
N ARG A 131 -1.55 -2.29 -8.27
CA ARG A 131 -1.65 -1.04 -7.50
C ARG A 131 -0.34 -0.27 -7.54
N TYR A 132 -0.43 1.05 -7.34
CA TYR A 132 0.74 1.93 -7.21
C TYR A 132 1.70 1.87 -8.40
N ARG A 133 1.12 1.91 -9.60
CA ARG A 133 1.84 1.90 -10.88
C ARG A 133 2.69 3.16 -11.02
N LYS A 134 3.96 2.98 -11.36
CA LYS A 134 4.85 4.05 -11.78
C LYS A 134 5.45 3.69 -13.13
N GLY A 135 5.13 4.48 -14.15
CA GLY A 135 5.75 4.38 -15.47
C GLY A 135 7.24 4.64 -15.38
N VAL A 136 8.05 3.69 -15.85
CA VAL A 136 9.51 3.80 -15.94
C VAL A 136 9.89 4.23 -17.35
N PHE A 137 9.26 3.65 -18.37
CA PHE A 137 9.43 4.02 -19.76
C PHE A 137 8.15 4.66 -20.30
N PRO A 138 8.22 5.89 -20.83
CA PRO A 138 7.06 6.54 -21.43
C PRO A 138 6.72 5.88 -22.78
N PRO A 139 5.48 6.09 -23.29
CA PRO A 139 4.98 5.41 -24.49
C PRO A 139 5.88 5.56 -25.73
N GLU A 140 6.60 6.66 -25.89
CA GLU A 140 7.49 6.91 -27.01
C GLU A 140 8.72 5.99 -26.98
N VAL A 141 9.25 5.74 -25.78
CA VAL A 141 10.37 4.81 -25.57
C VAL A 141 9.88 3.38 -25.74
N THR A 142 8.73 3.04 -25.16
CA THR A 142 8.09 1.73 -25.35
C THR A 142 7.87 1.44 -26.83
N TRP A 143 7.37 2.42 -27.58
CA TRP A 143 7.18 2.29 -29.03
C TRP A 143 8.49 1.94 -29.71
N ARG A 144 9.58 2.66 -29.44
CA ARG A 144 10.91 2.37 -30.03
C ARG A 144 11.41 0.97 -29.68
N ILE A 145 11.32 0.56 -28.41
CA ILE A 145 11.70 -0.79 -27.95
C ILE A 145 10.90 -1.85 -28.72
N ALA A 146 9.57 -1.70 -28.78
CA ALA A 146 8.69 -2.58 -29.55
C ALA A 146 9.02 -2.61 -31.06
N GLY A 147 9.62 -1.56 -31.59
CA GLY A 147 10.08 -1.50 -32.98
C GLY A 147 11.31 -2.38 -33.23
N VAL A 148 12.28 -2.35 -32.31
CA VAL A 148 13.52 -3.13 -32.42
C VAL A 148 13.23 -4.63 -32.46
N PHE A 149 12.36 -5.11 -31.57
CA PHE A 149 12.04 -6.52 -31.47
C PHE A 149 10.95 -7.00 -32.44
N ARG A 150 10.41 -6.11 -33.30
CA ARG A 150 9.31 -6.44 -34.22
C ARG A 150 9.61 -7.65 -35.10
N LEU A 151 10.87 -7.86 -35.48
CA LEU A 151 11.31 -8.97 -36.32
C LEU A 151 10.99 -10.34 -35.70
N PHE A 152 10.99 -10.45 -34.36
CA PHE A 152 10.71 -11.69 -33.64
C PHE A 152 9.30 -12.24 -33.91
N PHE A 153 8.35 -11.40 -34.34
CA PHE A 153 6.99 -11.82 -34.67
C PHE A 153 6.77 -12.15 -36.15
N THR A 154 7.80 -12.05 -36.98
CA THR A 154 7.72 -12.58 -38.36
C THR A 154 7.68 -14.09 -38.33
N ARG A 155 6.94 -14.71 -39.28
CA ARG A 155 6.76 -16.17 -39.36
C ARG A 155 8.06 -16.98 -39.22
N PRO A 156 9.13 -16.71 -39.98
CA PRO A 156 10.37 -17.47 -39.84
C PRO A 156 11.03 -17.28 -38.46
N ALA A 157 10.98 -16.07 -37.90
CA ALA A 157 11.65 -15.76 -36.64
C ALA A 157 11.03 -16.48 -35.44
N TRP A 158 9.69 -16.40 -35.26
CA TRP A 158 9.07 -17.04 -34.11
C TRP A 158 9.11 -18.57 -34.20
N VAL A 159 8.98 -19.14 -35.41
CA VAL A 159 9.13 -20.58 -35.62
C VAL A 159 10.54 -21.02 -35.25
N THR A 160 11.57 -20.35 -35.77
CA THR A 160 12.97 -20.66 -35.46
C THR A 160 13.25 -20.55 -33.97
N ALA A 161 12.76 -19.50 -33.31
CA ALA A 161 12.95 -19.28 -31.88
C ALA A 161 12.31 -20.41 -31.04
N LEU A 162 11.06 -20.79 -31.33
CA LEU A 162 10.38 -21.87 -30.62
C LEU A 162 11.00 -23.24 -30.89
N THR A 163 11.36 -23.52 -32.14
CA THR A 163 12.07 -24.76 -32.48
C THR A 163 13.41 -24.83 -31.77
N THR A 164 14.16 -23.72 -31.71
CA THR A 164 15.44 -23.65 -30.99
C THR A 164 15.24 -23.91 -29.51
N PHE A 165 14.27 -23.25 -28.87
CA PHE A 165 13.92 -23.50 -27.47
C PHE A 165 13.67 -24.98 -27.19
N VAL A 166 12.76 -25.60 -27.96
CA VAL A 166 12.42 -27.03 -27.80
C VAL A 166 13.61 -27.96 -28.05
N VAL A 167 14.41 -27.69 -29.08
CA VAL A 167 15.60 -28.50 -29.39
C VAL A 167 16.64 -28.41 -28.28
N LEU A 168 16.93 -27.20 -27.77
CA LEU A 168 17.90 -27.02 -26.70
C LEU A 168 17.47 -27.71 -25.40
N ASP A 169 16.19 -27.63 -25.03
CA ASP A 169 15.68 -28.34 -23.87
C ASP A 169 15.76 -29.87 -24.05
N ALA A 170 15.42 -30.36 -25.25
CA ALA A 170 15.57 -31.78 -25.58
C ALA A 170 17.04 -32.24 -25.46
N LEU A 171 18.01 -31.44 -25.93
CA LEU A 171 19.44 -31.74 -25.80
C LEU A 171 19.86 -31.84 -24.32
N VAL A 172 19.43 -30.90 -23.47
CA VAL A 172 19.71 -30.94 -22.03
C VAL A 172 19.10 -32.19 -21.37
N LEU A 173 17.90 -32.59 -21.77
CA LEU A 173 17.24 -33.80 -21.27
C LEU A 173 17.98 -35.08 -21.72
N LEU A 174 18.45 -35.12 -22.96
CA LEU A 174 19.16 -36.27 -23.53
C LEU A 174 20.55 -36.50 -22.93
N GLN A 175 21.18 -35.47 -22.32
CA GLN A 175 22.45 -35.63 -21.59
C GLN A 175 22.35 -36.55 -20.35
N GLY A 176 21.14 -36.93 -19.90
CA GLY A 176 20.95 -37.77 -18.71
C GLY A 176 21.23 -37.04 -17.39
N ASP A 177 20.96 -37.68 -16.25
CA ASP A 177 21.22 -37.14 -14.89
C ASP A 177 20.83 -35.66 -14.63
N LEU A 178 19.70 -35.22 -15.17
CA LEU A 178 19.25 -33.83 -15.01
C LEU A 178 19.12 -33.44 -13.52
N VAL A 179 18.61 -34.36 -12.69
CA VAL A 179 18.42 -34.12 -11.27
C VAL A 179 19.75 -33.90 -10.57
N GLY A 180 20.77 -34.74 -10.83
CA GLY A 180 22.10 -34.57 -10.26
C GLY A 180 22.76 -33.25 -10.66
N ARG A 181 22.63 -32.84 -11.93
CA ARG A 181 23.18 -31.56 -12.38
C ARG A 181 22.47 -30.35 -11.79
N ILE A 182 21.14 -30.40 -11.67
CA ILE A 182 20.37 -29.32 -11.04
C ILE A 182 20.70 -29.22 -9.56
N THR A 183 20.82 -30.33 -8.83
CA THR A 183 21.18 -30.31 -7.42
C THR A 183 22.61 -29.79 -7.21
N ALA A 184 23.57 -30.18 -8.07
CA ALA A 184 24.93 -29.63 -8.07
C ALA A 184 24.97 -28.12 -8.37
N GLY A 185 24.18 -27.66 -9.36
CA GLY A 185 24.04 -26.25 -9.66
C GLY A 185 23.42 -25.46 -8.51
N ALA A 186 22.39 -26.02 -7.85
CA ALA A 186 21.75 -25.41 -6.70
C ALA A 186 22.71 -25.31 -5.50
N ALA A 187 23.49 -26.36 -5.24
CA ALA A 187 24.54 -26.33 -4.22
C ALA A 187 25.57 -25.23 -4.53
N THR A 188 25.97 -25.08 -5.79
CA THR A 188 26.91 -24.02 -6.21
C THR A 188 26.35 -22.63 -5.90
N LEU A 189 25.07 -22.36 -6.17
CA LEU A 189 24.42 -21.08 -5.87
C LEU A 189 24.42 -20.77 -4.37
N VAL A 190 24.18 -21.78 -3.53
CA VAL A 190 24.19 -21.61 -2.05
C VAL A 190 25.56 -21.20 -1.53
N HIS A 191 26.65 -21.75 -2.09
CA HIS A 191 28.01 -21.50 -1.63
C HIS A 191 28.68 -20.28 -2.32
N ARG A 192 28.10 -19.76 -3.41
CA ARG A 192 28.64 -18.65 -4.21
C ARG A 192 27.61 -17.50 -4.28
N PRO A 193 27.61 -16.58 -3.30
CA PRO A 193 26.59 -15.53 -3.20
C PRO A 193 26.54 -14.62 -4.43
N GLU A 194 27.67 -14.40 -5.11
CA GLU A 194 27.75 -13.60 -6.34
C GLU A 194 26.96 -14.24 -7.51
N LEU A 195 26.94 -15.57 -7.61
CA LEU A 195 26.15 -16.28 -8.63
C LEU A 195 24.66 -16.22 -8.29
N THR A 196 24.30 -16.25 -7.01
CA THR A 196 22.92 -16.03 -6.56
C THR A 196 22.43 -14.61 -6.88
N LEU A 197 23.28 -13.60 -6.71
CA LEU A 197 22.96 -12.22 -7.11
C LEU A 197 22.82 -12.10 -8.63
N LEU A 198 23.72 -12.71 -9.41
CA LEU A 198 23.63 -12.76 -10.86
C LEU A 198 22.34 -13.45 -11.33
N LEU A 199 21.97 -14.57 -10.70
CA LEU A 199 20.71 -15.25 -10.94
C LEU A 199 19.51 -14.33 -10.72
N LEU A 200 19.49 -13.58 -9.62
CA LEU A 200 18.42 -12.62 -9.33
C LEU A 200 18.32 -11.54 -10.41
N VAL A 201 19.46 -11.03 -10.88
CA VAL A 201 19.51 -10.07 -12.00
C VAL A 201 18.95 -10.70 -13.27
N LEU A 202 19.33 -11.93 -13.60
CA LEU A 202 18.81 -12.65 -14.77
C LEU A 202 17.30 -12.86 -14.71
N LEU A 203 16.74 -13.16 -13.53
CA LEU A 203 15.29 -13.27 -13.34
C LEU A 203 14.57 -11.94 -13.57
N VAL A 204 15.12 -10.83 -13.07
CA VAL A 204 14.57 -9.48 -13.32
C VAL A 204 14.65 -9.11 -14.80
N LEU A 205 15.77 -9.43 -15.46
CA LEU A 205 15.92 -9.21 -16.90
C LEU A 205 14.94 -10.05 -17.72
N SER A 206 14.71 -11.32 -17.34
CA SER A 206 13.70 -12.17 -17.98
C SER A 206 12.31 -11.56 -17.83
N MET A 207 11.93 -11.10 -16.64
CA MET A 207 10.64 -10.42 -16.43
C MET A 207 10.53 -9.13 -17.25
N ALA A 208 11.60 -8.35 -17.38
CA ALA A 208 11.57 -7.14 -18.20
C ALA A 208 11.42 -7.50 -19.69
N PHE A 209 12.11 -8.55 -20.14
CA PHE A 209 12.05 -9.04 -21.51
C PHE A 209 10.67 -9.64 -21.85
N HIS A 210 10.01 -10.27 -20.88
CA HIS A 210 8.62 -10.69 -20.98
C HIS A 210 7.68 -9.50 -21.31
N GLU A 211 7.79 -8.40 -20.57
CA GLU A 211 6.99 -7.20 -20.84
C GLU A 211 7.31 -6.57 -22.21
N VAL A 212 8.57 -6.67 -22.67
CA VAL A 212 8.96 -6.29 -24.03
C VAL A 212 8.21 -7.13 -25.07
N GLY A 213 7.98 -8.41 -24.81
CA GLY A 213 7.17 -9.28 -25.65
C GLY A 213 5.78 -8.71 -25.90
N HIS A 214 5.02 -8.39 -24.85
CA HIS A 214 3.66 -7.85 -24.97
C HIS A 214 3.61 -6.56 -25.79
N VAL A 215 4.48 -5.58 -25.50
CA VAL A 215 4.47 -4.30 -26.25
C VAL A 215 4.89 -4.47 -27.70
N THR A 216 5.79 -5.42 -27.97
CA THR A 216 6.25 -5.76 -29.33
C THR A 216 5.12 -6.41 -30.13
N ALA A 217 4.40 -7.37 -29.56
CA ALA A 217 3.25 -8.00 -30.20
C ALA A 217 2.09 -7.03 -30.42
N CYS A 218 1.82 -6.15 -29.45
CA CYS A 218 0.84 -5.06 -29.56
C CYS A 218 1.16 -4.17 -30.78
N ARG A 219 2.42 -3.70 -30.89
CA ARG A 219 2.87 -2.90 -32.04
C ARG A 219 2.84 -3.68 -33.34
N TYR A 220 3.25 -4.95 -33.34
CA TYR A 220 3.23 -5.81 -34.53
C TYR A 220 1.80 -6.02 -35.05
N GLY A 221 0.80 -6.12 -34.17
CA GLY A 221 -0.61 -6.20 -34.50
C GLY A 221 -1.22 -4.89 -35.04
N GLY A 222 -0.50 -3.77 -34.98
CA GLY A 222 -0.98 -2.46 -35.41
C GLY A 222 -1.60 -1.60 -34.30
N ALA A 223 -1.59 -2.08 -33.05
CA ALA A 223 -1.99 -1.30 -31.89
C ALA A 223 -0.82 -0.45 -31.34
N ARG A 224 -1.13 0.52 -30.49
CA ARG A 224 -0.19 1.45 -29.86
C ARG A 224 0.08 1.06 -28.41
N PRO A 225 1.26 0.48 -28.09
CA PRO A 225 1.62 0.23 -26.70
C PRO A 225 1.74 1.54 -25.90
N GLY A 226 1.34 1.49 -24.64
CA GLY A 226 1.44 2.59 -23.69
C GLY A 226 2.75 2.58 -22.90
N ASP A 227 2.70 3.01 -21.65
CA ASP A 227 3.86 3.02 -20.75
C ASP A 227 4.24 1.61 -20.26
N MET A 228 5.52 1.42 -19.98
CA MET A 228 6.02 0.26 -19.23
C MET A 228 6.54 0.74 -17.87
N GLY A 229 6.37 -0.07 -16.84
CA GLY A 229 6.79 0.36 -15.52
C GLY A 229 6.79 -0.73 -14.47
N VAL A 230 6.80 -0.28 -13.23
CA VAL A 230 6.78 -1.13 -12.04
C VAL A 230 5.53 -0.81 -11.21
N GLY A 231 4.95 -1.84 -10.61
CA GLY A 231 3.83 -1.72 -9.71
C GLY A 231 3.90 -2.75 -8.59
N LEU A 232 2.89 -2.73 -7.72
CA LEU A 232 2.74 -3.70 -6.64
C LEU A 232 1.50 -4.56 -6.89
N TYR A 233 1.75 -5.84 -7.15
CA TYR A 233 0.71 -6.85 -7.23
C TYR A 233 0.51 -7.49 -5.85
N LEU A 234 -0.55 -7.07 -5.15
CA LEU A 234 -0.74 -7.32 -3.71
C LEU A 234 0.42 -6.76 -2.88
N VAL A 235 1.49 -7.55 -2.69
CA VAL A 235 2.73 -7.18 -2.01
C VAL A 235 3.96 -7.35 -2.88
N TRP A 236 3.84 -8.08 -3.99
CA TRP A 236 4.96 -8.44 -4.83
C TRP A 236 5.27 -7.31 -5.82
N PRO A 237 6.54 -6.92 -5.99
CA PRO A 237 6.92 -6.07 -7.10
C PRO A 237 6.62 -6.80 -8.40
N ALA A 238 5.97 -6.11 -9.33
CA ALA A 238 5.65 -6.63 -10.65
C ALA A 238 6.03 -5.58 -11.69
N LEU A 239 6.61 -6.03 -12.80
CA LEU A 239 6.72 -5.22 -14.00
C LEU A 239 5.36 -5.20 -14.70
N TYR A 240 5.11 -4.17 -15.49
CA TYR A 240 3.91 -4.10 -16.31
C TYR A 240 4.17 -3.38 -17.62
N SER A 241 3.36 -3.71 -18.61
CA SER A 241 3.22 -2.98 -19.85
C SER A 241 1.76 -2.63 -20.10
N THR A 242 1.49 -1.39 -20.52
CA THR A 242 0.13 -0.98 -20.90
C THR A 242 -0.15 -1.39 -22.34
N VAL A 243 -0.89 -2.48 -22.53
CA VAL A 243 -1.34 -2.96 -23.85
C VAL A 243 -2.84 -2.84 -24.06
N THR A 244 -3.53 -1.98 -23.31
CA THR A 244 -5.00 -1.78 -23.39
C THR A 244 -5.51 -1.47 -24.80
N ASP A 245 -4.64 -0.92 -25.63
CA ASP A 245 -4.93 -0.58 -27.00
C ASP A 245 -5.15 -1.79 -27.93
N THR A 246 -4.80 -3.00 -27.49
CA THR A 246 -5.04 -4.25 -28.22
C THR A 246 -6.52 -4.56 -28.40
N TYR A 247 -7.42 -3.96 -27.62
CA TYR A 247 -8.87 -4.18 -27.77
C TYR A 247 -9.42 -3.75 -29.15
N ARG A 248 -8.69 -2.94 -29.92
CA ARG A 248 -9.02 -2.62 -31.32
C ARG A 248 -8.70 -3.76 -32.30
N LEU A 249 -7.86 -4.72 -31.89
CA LEU A 249 -7.42 -5.83 -32.71
C LEU A 249 -8.47 -6.95 -32.72
N ASP A 250 -8.37 -7.81 -33.73
CA ASP A 250 -9.09 -9.08 -33.81
C ASP A 250 -8.63 -10.06 -32.72
N ARG A 251 -9.36 -11.17 -32.55
CA ARG A 251 -9.00 -12.17 -31.52
C ARG A 251 -7.57 -12.67 -31.65
N VAL A 252 -7.08 -12.86 -32.88
CA VAL A 252 -5.72 -13.37 -33.12
C VAL A 252 -4.67 -12.34 -32.69
N GLY A 253 -4.87 -11.05 -32.99
CA GLY A 253 -3.98 -9.99 -32.56
C GLY A 253 -3.91 -9.82 -31.04
N ARG A 254 -5.05 -9.98 -30.35
CA ARG A 254 -5.12 -9.96 -28.88
C ARG A 254 -4.42 -11.16 -28.25
N LEU A 255 -4.76 -12.38 -28.68
CA LEU A 255 -4.10 -13.62 -28.21
C LEU A 255 -2.59 -13.63 -28.47
N ARG A 256 -2.14 -13.10 -29.61
CA ARG A 256 -0.71 -12.93 -29.89
C ARG A 256 -0.05 -12.04 -28.85
N THR A 257 -0.72 -10.98 -28.44
CA THR A 257 -0.21 -10.05 -27.44
C THR A 257 -0.14 -10.71 -26.07
N ASP A 258 -1.17 -11.45 -25.66
CA ASP A 258 -1.17 -12.17 -24.38
C ASP A 258 -0.08 -13.26 -24.31
N LEU A 259 0.14 -14.00 -25.39
CA LEU A 259 1.15 -15.05 -25.45
C LEU A 259 2.59 -14.53 -25.60
N ALA A 260 2.74 -13.26 -25.97
CA ALA A 260 4.02 -12.69 -26.32
C ALA A 260 5.02 -12.67 -25.16
N GLY A 261 4.55 -12.43 -23.94
CA GLY A 261 5.40 -12.44 -22.75
C GLY A 261 6.01 -13.82 -22.53
N VAL A 262 5.20 -14.88 -22.55
CA VAL A 262 5.69 -16.25 -22.41
C VAL A 262 6.59 -16.66 -23.58
N TYR A 263 6.29 -16.22 -24.80
CA TYR A 263 7.18 -16.41 -25.95
C TYR A 263 8.56 -15.77 -25.73
N PHE A 264 8.62 -14.55 -25.19
CA PHE A 264 9.90 -13.88 -24.90
C PHE A 264 10.65 -14.56 -23.75
N ASN A 265 9.95 -15.12 -22.76
CA ASN A 265 10.59 -16.01 -21.77
C ASN A 265 11.24 -17.23 -22.44
N ALA A 266 10.57 -17.88 -23.41
CA ALA A 266 11.14 -19.02 -24.14
C ALA A 266 12.41 -18.63 -24.92
N VAL A 267 12.42 -17.46 -25.57
CA VAL A 267 13.61 -16.92 -26.23
C VAL A 267 14.75 -16.70 -25.22
N PHE A 268 14.46 -16.11 -24.07
CA PHE A 268 15.45 -15.86 -23.02
C PHE A 268 16.03 -17.16 -22.46
N MET A 269 15.16 -18.14 -22.18
CA MET A 269 15.56 -19.47 -21.75
C MET A 269 16.42 -20.17 -22.81
N ALA A 270 16.08 -20.09 -24.08
CA ALA A 270 16.89 -20.66 -25.16
C ALA A 270 18.32 -20.08 -25.17
N VAL A 271 18.48 -18.77 -24.94
CA VAL A 271 19.81 -18.14 -24.82
C VAL A 271 20.58 -18.70 -23.62
N LEU A 272 19.94 -18.79 -22.45
CA LEU A 272 20.59 -19.33 -21.24
C LEU A 272 20.93 -20.82 -21.38
N THR A 273 20.06 -21.61 -22.00
CA THR A 273 20.31 -23.02 -22.28
C THR A 273 21.47 -23.18 -23.27
N GLY A 274 21.54 -22.34 -24.30
CA GLY A 274 22.69 -22.29 -25.22
C GLY A 274 24.00 -21.94 -24.51
N LEU A 275 23.97 -20.96 -23.59
CA LEU A 275 25.13 -20.62 -22.76
C LEU A 275 25.56 -21.79 -21.85
N TYR A 276 24.61 -22.47 -21.23
CA TYR A 276 24.88 -23.67 -20.44
C TYR A 276 25.55 -24.76 -21.29
N LEU A 277 24.98 -25.10 -22.45
CA LEU A 277 25.54 -26.13 -23.33
C LEU A 277 26.92 -25.76 -23.91
N GLY A 278 27.24 -24.47 -24.01
CA GLY A 278 28.54 -24.00 -24.47
C GLY A 278 29.60 -23.84 -23.38
N THR A 279 29.22 -23.80 -22.09
CA THR A 279 30.14 -23.51 -20.98
C THR A 279 30.15 -24.55 -19.87
N ASP A 280 29.19 -25.49 -19.90
CA ASP A 280 28.90 -26.47 -18.83
C ASP A 280 28.68 -25.83 -17.44
N ALA A 281 28.25 -24.56 -17.42
CA ALA A 281 27.97 -23.81 -16.21
C ALA A 281 26.69 -24.30 -15.51
N THR A 282 26.80 -25.37 -14.71
CA THR A 282 25.68 -26.07 -14.06
C THR A 282 24.80 -25.18 -13.17
N TRP A 283 25.33 -24.08 -12.65
CA TRP A 283 24.55 -23.10 -11.86
C TRP A 283 23.43 -22.41 -12.65
N LEU A 284 23.47 -22.44 -14.00
CA LEU A 284 22.39 -21.95 -14.86
C LEU A 284 21.17 -22.89 -14.88
N LEU A 285 21.35 -24.19 -14.67
CA LEU A 285 20.24 -25.16 -14.77
C LEU A 285 19.11 -24.93 -13.75
N PRO A 286 19.39 -24.65 -12.45
CA PRO A 286 18.34 -24.22 -11.52
C PRO A 286 17.59 -22.97 -11.98
N ALA A 287 18.28 -22.02 -12.63
CA ALA A 287 17.69 -20.80 -13.17
C ALA A 287 16.70 -21.14 -14.30
N ILE A 288 17.15 -21.95 -15.25
CA ILE A 288 16.36 -22.39 -16.41
C ILE A 288 15.15 -23.18 -15.94
N LEU A 289 15.31 -24.11 -14.99
CA LEU A 289 14.19 -24.84 -14.39
C LEU A 289 13.19 -23.89 -13.71
N LEU A 290 13.68 -22.92 -12.92
CA LEU A 290 12.83 -21.95 -12.25
C LEU A 290 12.06 -21.09 -13.26
N MET A 291 12.71 -20.65 -14.34
CA MET A 291 12.06 -19.90 -15.43
C MET A 291 11.01 -20.73 -16.17
N HIS A 292 11.23 -22.04 -16.37
CA HIS A 292 10.22 -22.95 -16.91
C HIS A 292 8.99 -23.02 -16.00
N VAL A 293 9.20 -23.17 -14.69
CA VAL A 293 8.10 -23.18 -13.71
C VAL A 293 7.36 -21.85 -13.72
N GLN A 294 8.06 -20.72 -13.77
CA GLN A 294 7.46 -19.38 -13.84
C GLN A 294 6.67 -19.18 -15.15
N ALA A 295 7.22 -19.59 -16.29
CA ALA A 295 6.54 -19.53 -17.58
C ALA A 295 5.28 -20.41 -17.59
N ALA A 296 5.34 -21.62 -17.01
CA ALA A 296 4.17 -22.49 -16.86
C ALA A 296 3.10 -21.86 -15.96
N GLN A 297 3.50 -21.19 -14.87
CA GLN A 297 2.58 -20.48 -13.98
C GLN A 297 1.86 -19.33 -14.69
N GLN A 298 2.47 -18.67 -15.69
CA GLN A 298 1.79 -17.61 -16.45
C GLN A 298 0.55 -18.12 -17.19
N PHE A 299 0.49 -19.41 -17.55
CA PHE A 299 -0.69 -20.00 -18.18
C PHE A 299 -1.83 -20.30 -17.21
N LEU A 300 -1.63 -20.22 -15.88
CA LEU A 300 -2.67 -20.50 -14.90
C LEU A 300 -3.73 -19.37 -14.91
N PRO A 301 -4.98 -19.64 -15.30
CA PRO A 301 -6.01 -18.60 -15.43
C PRO A 301 -6.68 -18.26 -14.08
N SER A 302 -6.09 -18.67 -12.95
CA SER A 302 -6.68 -18.52 -11.61
C SER A 302 -6.44 -17.13 -11.00
N ILE A 303 -5.43 -16.43 -11.49
CA ILE A 303 -4.96 -15.11 -11.06
C ILE A 303 -4.78 -14.27 -12.35
N ARG A 304 -4.66 -12.93 -12.26
CA ARG A 304 -4.44 -12.03 -13.42
C ARG A 304 -3.04 -12.19 -14.07
N PHE A 305 -2.65 -13.42 -14.38
CA PHE A 305 -1.52 -13.76 -15.24
C PHE A 305 -1.94 -13.80 -16.71
N ASP A 306 -1.00 -13.96 -17.63
CA ASP A 306 -1.25 -13.98 -19.08
C ASP A 306 -2.34 -15.00 -19.47
N GLY A 307 -2.38 -16.16 -18.82
CA GLY A 307 -3.37 -17.20 -19.06
C GLY A 307 -4.80 -16.76 -18.76
N TYR A 308 -5.01 -15.83 -17.82
CA TYR A 308 -6.31 -15.22 -17.59
C TYR A 308 -6.73 -14.32 -18.75
N TYR A 309 -5.82 -13.48 -19.24
CA TYR A 309 -6.08 -12.58 -20.37
C TYR A 309 -6.29 -13.38 -21.67
N MET A 310 -5.47 -14.40 -21.91
CA MET A 310 -5.64 -15.34 -23.02
C MET A 310 -7.01 -16.00 -23.00
N LEU A 311 -7.47 -16.45 -21.83
CA LEU A 311 -8.80 -17.05 -21.68
C LEU A 311 -9.91 -16.01 -21.90
N ALA A 312 -9.73 -14.78 -21.41
CA ALA A 312 -10.65 -13.66 -21.59
C ALA A 312 -10.80 -13.30 -23.08
N ASP A 313 -9.71 -13.28 -23.83
CA ASP A 313 -9.70 -12.97 -25.26
C ASP A 313 -10.21 -14.13 -26.12
N LEU A 314 -9.96 -15.37 -25.72
CA LEU A 314 -10.59 -16.55 -26.33
C LEU A 314 -12.12 -16.54 -26.12
N ALA A 315 -12.56 -16.14 -24.92
CA ALA A 315 -13.98 -15.94 -24.62
C ALA A 315 -14.58 -14.72 -25.33
N GLY A 316 -13.75 -13.73 -25.70
CA GLY A 316 -14.20 -12.44 -26.21
C GLY A 316 -14.87 -11.60 -25.11
N VAL A 317 -14.44 -11.72 -23.85
CA VAL A 317 -14.99 -11.04 -22.67
C VAL A 317 -13.85 -10.54 -21.78
N PRO A 318 -13.54 -9.22 -21.74
CA PRO A 318 -12.32 -8.70 -21.11
C PRO A 318 -12.16 -8.94 -19.61
N GLU A 319 -13.25 -9.05 -18.85
CA GLU A 319 -13.20 -9.16 -17.37
C GLU A 319 -14.02 -10.36 -16.87
N LEU A 320 -13.39 -11.54 -16.89
CA LEU A 320 -13.99 -12.80 -16.45
C LEU A 320 -14.35 -12.81 -14.95
N PHE A 321 -13.58 -12.13 -14.09
CA PHE A 321 -13.86 -12.07 -12.65
C PHE A 321 -15.24 -11.46 -12.32
N HIS A 322 -15.77 -10.58 -13.18
CA HIS A 322 -17.12 -10.04 -13.03
C HIS A 322 -18.22 -11.10 -13.18
N TYR A 323 -17.93 -12.25 -13.78
CA TYR A 323 -18.87 -13.34 -13.99
C TYR A 323 -18.85 -14.40 -12.88
N VAL A 324 -17.86 -14.39 -11.97
CA VAL A 324 -17.80 -15.36 -10.86
C VAL A 324 -19.09 -15.37 -10.04
N GLY A 325 -19.52 -14.20 -9.55
CA GLY A 325 -20.76 -14.07 -8.76
C GLY A 325 -22.03 -14.48 -9.54
N PRO A 326 -22.27 -13.92 -10.74
CA PRO A 326 -23.36 -14.33 -11.62
C PRO A 326 -23.40 -15.84 -11.94
N VAL A 327 -22.26 -16.46 -12.26
CA VAL A 327 -22.16 -17.89 -12.56
C VAL A 327 -22.46 -18.73 -11.33
N LEU A 328 -21.84 -18.44 -10.18
CA LEU A 328 -22.10 -19.17 -8.94
C LEU A 328 -23.58 -19.12 -8.53
N ARG A 329 -24.26 -17.98 -8.74
CA ARG A 329 -25.71 -17.86 -8.49
C ARG A 329 -26.55 -18.67 -9.49
N SER A 330 -26.08 -18.80 -10.74
CA SER A 330 -26.76 -19.55 -11.79
C SER A 330 -26.58 -21.07 -11.65
N LEU A 331 -25.57 -21.51 -10.90
CA LEU A 331 -25.35 -22.92 -10.55
C LEU A 331 -26.20 -23.40 -9.36
N VAL A 332 -26.94 -22.49 -8.70
CA VAL A 332 -27.85 -22.87 -7.61
C VAL A 332 -29.10 -23.53 -8.21
N PRO A 333 -29.41 -24.78 -7.83
CA PRO A 333 -30.60 -25.48 -8.34
C PRO A 333 -31.89 -24.68 -8.10
N GLY A 334 -32.77 -24.63 -9.11
CA GLY A 334 -34.08 -23.97 -9.01
C GLY A 334 -34.08 -22.45 -9.26
N ARG A 335 -32.95 -21.82 -9.61
CA ARG A 335 -32.89 -20.40 -10.00
C ARG A 335 -32.63 -20.21 -11.50
N PRO A 336 -33.26 -19.21 -12.13
CA PRO A 336 -32.94 -18.86 -13.51
C PRO A 336 -31.50 -18.36 -13.61
N ALA A 337 -30.86 -18.61 -14.75
CA ALA A 337 -29.52 -18.10 -15.02
C ALA A 337 -29.50 -16.56 -14.92
N HIS A 338 -28.45 -16.01 -14.31
CA HIS A 338 -28.33 -14.57 -14.12
C HIS A 338 -28.32 -13.83 -15.48
N PRO A 339 -29.01 -12.67 -15.64
CA PRO A 339 -29.14 -11.96 -16.92
C PRO A 339 -27.81 -11.75 -17.67
N ARG A 340 -26.77 -11.29 -16.95
CA ARG A 340 -25.41 -11.15 -17.50
C ARG A 340 -24.83 -12.42 -18.15
N VAL A 341 -25.17 -13.60 -17.65
CA VAL A 341 -24.71 -14.89 -18.21
C VAL A 341 -25.54 -15.27 -19.44
N GLN A 342 -26.79 -14.82 -19.49
CA GLN A 342 -27.67 -15.03 -20.65
C GLN A 342 -27.29 -14.13 -21.83
N GLU A 343 -26.72 -12.95 -21.58
CA GLU A 343 -26.18 -12.04 -22.61
C GLU A 343 -24.96 -12.62 -23.37
N LEU A 344 -24.39 -13.74 -22.92
CA LEU A 344 -23.24 -14.39 -23.53
C LEU A 344 -23.65 -15.40 -24.59
N ARG A 345 -22.84 -15.51 -25.65
CA ARG A 345 -22.96 -16.59 -26.64
C ARG A 345 -22.73 -17.96 -25.97
N PRO A 346 -23.29 -19.06 -26.53
CA PRO A 346 -23.21 -20.39 -25.89
C PRO A 346 -21.79 -20.93 -25.65
N ARG A 347 -20.85 -20.66 -26.58
CA ARG A 347 -19.45 -21.09 -26.46
C ARG A 347 -18.70 -20.32 -25.33
N PRO A 348 -18.62 -18.98 -25.36
CA PRO A 348 -18.09 -18.18 -24.25
C PRO A 348 -18.74 -18.51 -22.91
N ARG A 349 -20.07 -18.66 -22.87
CA ARG A 349 -20.79 -19.02 -21.64
C ARG A 349 -20.27 -20.32 -21.04
N ARG A 350 -20.12 -21.39 -21.83
CA ARG A 350 -19.58 -22.68 -21.36
C ARG A 350 -18.14 -22.55 -20.88
N LEU A 351 -17.32 -21.80 -21.60
CA LEU A 351 -15.92 -21.56 -21.24
C LEU A 351 -15.80 -20.85 -19.88
N ILE A 352 -16.56 -19.78 -19.67
CA ILE A 352 -16.57 -19.03 -18.41
C ILE A 352 -17.10 -19.88 -17.26
N VAL A 353 -18.18 -20.65 -17.49
CA VAL A 353 -18.73 -21.57 -16.47
C VAL A 353 -17.71 -22.64 -16.08
N LEU A 354 -17.06 -23.27 -17.06
CA LEU A 354 -16.00 -24.26 -16.82
C LEU A 354 -14.83 -23.64 -16.03
N TRP A 355 -14.38 -22.46 -16.45
CA TRP A 355 -13.32 -21.74 -15.75
C TRP A 355 -13.67 -21.44 -14.29
N VAL A 356 -14.89 -20.95 -14.01
CA VAL A 356 -15.35 -20.73 -12.62
C VAL A 356 -15.40 -22.06 -11.85
N ALA A 357 -15.93 -23.11 -12.46
CA ALA A 357 -16.07 -24.44 -11.84
C ALA A 357 -14.72 -25.08 -11.51
N VAL A 358 -13.65 -24.79 -12.25
CA VAL A 358 -12.28 -25.27 -11.97
C VAL A 358 -11.54 -24.33 -11.02
N THR A 359 -11.57 -23.02 -11.29
CA THR A 359 -10.76 -22.03 -10.59
C THR A 359 -11.19 -21.87 -9.13
N ILE A 360 -12.49 -21.85 -8.83
CA ILE A 360 -12.95 -21.64 -7.45
C ILE A 360 -12.55 -22.80 -6.53
N PRO A 361 -12.74 -24.09 -6.88
CA PRO A 361 -12.23 -25.20 -6.08
C PRO A 361 -10.71 -25.19 -5.94
N VAL A 362 -9.96 -24.89 -7.00
CA VAL A 362 -8.48 -24.83 -6.94
C VAL A 362 -8.01 -23.73 -5.99
N LEU A 363 -8.58 -22.53 -6.07
CA LEU A 363 -8.27 -21.43 -5.15
C LEU A 363 -8.67 -21.77 -3.71
N LEU A 364 -9.80 -22.47 -3.52
CA LEU A 364 -10.22 -22.94 -2.20
C LEU A 364 -9.26 -24.00 -1.65
N ALA A 365 -8.82 -24.95 -2.49
CA ALA A 365 -7.83 -25.95 -2.12
C ALA A 365 -6.50 -25.30 -1.72
N TYR A 366 -6.01 -24.33 -2.49
CA TYR A 366 -4.82 -23.56 -2.10
C TYR A 366 -5.00 -22.83 -0.77
N LEU A 367 -6.15 -22.21 -0.53
CA LEU A 367 -6.44 -21.55 0.75
C LEU A 367 -6.48 -22.57 1.91
N VAL A 368 -7.17 -23.70 1.74
CA VAL A 368 -7.25 -24.74 2.78
C VAL A 368 -5.88 -25.34 3.06
N THR A 369 -5.13 -25.72 2.03
CA THR A 369 -3.76 -26.24 2.18
C THR A 369 -2.87 -25.20 2.86
N PHE A 370 -2.93 -23.93 2.45
CA PHE A 370 -2.19 -22.86 3.13
C PHE A 370 -2.53 -22.80 4.62
N LEU A 371 -3.82 -22.84 4.98
CA LEU A 371 -4.25 -22.81 6.39
C LEU A 371 -3.83 -24.07 7.18
N LEU A 372 -3.78 -25.24 6.55
CA LEU A 372 -3.31 -26.49 7.17
C LEU A 372 -1.79 -26.54 7.35
N VAL A 373 -1.05 -25.90 6.45
CA VAL A 373 0.42 -25.82 6.47
C VAL A 373 0.89 -24.69 7.39
N LEU A 374 0.10 -23.62 7.53
CA LEU A 374 0.37 -22.45 8.35
C LEU A 374 0.94 -22.76 9.76
N PRO A 375 0.32 -23.62 10.60
CA PRO A 375 0.84 -23.90 11.94
C PRO A 375 2.18 -24.63 11.95
N ARG A 376 2.57 -25.30 10.85
CA ARG A 376 3.86 -25.98 10.71
C ARG A 376 4.96 -25.04 10.22
N VAL A 377 4.61 -24.13 9.31
CA VAL A 377 5.56 -23.19 8.69
C VAL A 377 5.83 -21.98 9.59
N LEU A 378 4.85 -21.54 10.37
CA LEU A 378 5.01 -20.35 11.22
C LEU A 378 6.16 -20.48 12.25
N PRO A 379 6.33 -21.62 12.97
CA PRO A 379 7.49 -21.81 13.85
C PRO A 379 8.82 -21.86 13.09
N LEU A 380 8.85 -22.46 11.89
CA LEU A 380 10.07 -22.50 11.07
C LEU A 380 10.48 -21.10 10.61
N VAL A 381 9.53 -20.32 10.10
CA VAL A 381 9.80 -18.92 9.74
C VAL A 381 10.21 -18.12 10.96
N TRP A 382 9.59 -18.35 12.12
CA TRP A 382 10.00 -17.70 13.35
C TRP A 382 11.47 -18.00 13.68
N ALA A 383 11.89 -19.26 13.61
CA ALA A 383 13.28 -19.65 13.82
C ALA A 383 14.24 -19.00 12.80
N VAL A 384 13.90 -18.99 11.51
CA VAL A 384 14.70 -18.35 10.45
C VAL A 384 14.81 -16.83 10.66
N LEU A 385 13.73 -16.20 11.13
CA LEU A 385 13.76 -14.77 11.48
C LEU A 385 14.77 -14.52 12.60
N LEU A 386 14.73 -15.31 13.67
CA LEU A 386 15.69 -15.20 14.78
C LEU A 386 17.13 -15.38 14.29
N GLU A 387 17.38 -16.38 13.44
CA GLU A 387 18.72 -16.64 12.88
C GLU A 387 19.25 -15.47 12.04
N TYR A 388 18.43 -14.88 11.16
CA TYR A 388 18.86 -13.70 10.40
C TYR A 388 19.16 -12.51 11.31
N LEU A 389 18.43 -12.36 12.40
CA LEU A 389 18.63 -11.26 13.33
C LEU A 389 19.93 -11.46 14.12
N ASP A 390 20.27 -12.68 14.51
CA ASP A 390 21.57 -13.01 15.11
C ASP A 390 22.73 -12.78 14.13
N ARG A 391 22.59 -13.20 12.86
CA ARG A 391 23.59 -12.94 11.80
C ARG A 391 23.79 -11.45 11.56
N MET A 392 22.71 -10.66 11.52
CA MET A 392 22.79 -9.20 11.40
C MET A 392 23.55 -8.58 12.57
N GLN A 393 23.29 -9.02 13.80
CA GLN A 393 24.02 -8.55 14.97
C GLN A 393 25.50 -8.90 14.90
N ALA A 394 25.84 -10.13 14.52
CA ALA A 394 27.22 -10.57 14.36
C ALA A 394 27.96 -9.78 13.28
N ALA A 395 27.34 -9.60 12.10
CA ALA A 395 27.89 -8.82 11.00
C ALA A 395 28.11 -7.34 11.39
N THR A 396 27.18 -6.76 12.16
CA THR A 396 27.32 -5.39 12.68
C THR A 396 28.51 -5.26 13.62
N ARG A 397 28.71 -6.24 14.53
CA ARG A 397 29.87 -6.26 15.44
C ARG A 397 31.19 -6.47 14.71
N ALA A 398 31.18 -7.23 13.62
CA ALA A 398 32.35 -7.49 12.78
C ALA A 398 32.65 -6.37 11.77
N GLY A 399 31.74 -5.41 11.58
CA GLY A 399 31.86 -4.39 10.53
C GLY A 399 31.63 -4.92 9.10
N ASP A 400 31.04 -6.10 8.95
CA ASP A 400 30.77 -6.73 7.65
C ASP A 400 29.47 -6.19 7.03
N ILE A 401 29.63 -5.15 6.21
CA ILE A 401 28.52 -4.45 5.54
C ILE A 401 27.80 -5.35 4.54
N THR A 402 28.51 -6.26 3.87
CA THR A 402 27.94 -7.13 2.84
C THR A 402 26.99 -8.13 3.47
N THR A 403 27.43 -8.82 4.54
CA THR A 403 26.59 -9.77 5.26
C THR A 403 25.39 -9.08 5.92
N LEU A 404 25.59 -7.86 6.44
CA LEU A 404 24.50 -7.05 7.00
C LEU A 404 23.44 -6.72 5.92
N ALA A 405 23.86 -6.19 4.77
CA ALA A 405 22.96 -5.84 3.68
C ALA A 405 22.20 -7.05 3.14
N LEU A 406 22.89 -8.18 2.95
CA LEU A 406 22.28 -9.43 2.51
C LEU A 406 21.25 -9.95 3.51
N SER A 407 21.57 -9.94 4.81
CA SER A 407 20.67 -10.41 5.86
C SER A 407 19.42 -9.52 5.97
N VAL A 408 19.56 -8.20 5.83
CA VAL A 408 18.41 -7.26 5.76
C VAL A 408 17.52 -7.57 4.56
N PHE A 409 18.12 -7.81 3.40
CA PHE A 409 17.37 -8.16 2.20
C PHE A 409 16.64 -9.51 2.34
N GLN A 410 17.31 -10.53 2.88
CA GLN A 410 16.71 -11.84 3.17
C GLN A 410 15.57 -11.76 4.18
N LEU A 411 15.73 -10.95 5.23
CA LEU A 411 14.69 -10.65 6.20
C LEU A 411 13.46 -10.03 5.52
N PHE A 412 13.66 -9.06 4.64
CA PHE A 412 12.58 -8.46 3.86
C PHE A 412 11.85 -9.50 2.99
N LEU A 413 12.60 -10.35 2.27
CA LEU A 413 12.02 -11.40 1.42
C LEU A 413 11.23 -12.43 2.22
N VAL A 414 11.71 -12.85 3.41
CA VAL A 414 11.00 -13.79 4.28
C VAL A 414 9.71 -13.19 4.82
N LEU A 415 9.68 -11.89 5.14
CA LEU A 415 8.48 -11.23 5.66
C LEU A 415 7.41 -10.97 4.59
N LEU A 416 7.81 -10.80 3.33
CA LEU A 416 6.92 -10.37 2.25
C LEU A 416 5.70 -11.30 2.02
N PRO A 417 5.83 -12.65 1.95
CA PRO A 417 4.69 -13.56 1.84
C PRO A 417 3.69 -13.42 2.98
N TRP A 418 4.15 -13.14 4.20
CA TRP A 418 3.29 -13.01 5.39
C TRP A 418 2.46 -11.74 5.37
N VAL A 419 3.07 -10.63 4.93
CA VAL A 419 2.32 -9.39 4.67
C VAL A 419 1.25 -9.65 3.60
N GLY A 420 1.60 -10.38 2.55
CA GLY A 420 0.66 -10.80 1.50
C GLY A 420 -0.50 -11.63 2.04
N ALA A 421 -0.21 -12.64 2.86
CA ALA A 421 -1.21 -13.51 3.47
C ALA A 421 -2.19 -12.73 4.35
N VAL A 422 -1.69 -11.82 5.20
CA VAL A 422 -2.53 -10.95 6.04
C VAL A 422 -3.46 -10.08 5.18
N LEU A 423 -2.94 -9.51 4.09
CA LEU A 423 -3.76 -8.71 3.18
C LEU A 423 -4.83 -9.53 2.48
N VAL A 424 -4.51 -10.73 1.99
CA VAL A 424 -5.47 -11.64 1.35
C VAL A 424 -6.57 -12.05 2.32
N VAL A 425 -6.21 -12.43 3.56
CA VAL A 425 -7.19 -12.76 4.61
C VAL A 425 -8.09 -11.55 4.90
N ALA A 426 -7.51 -10.34 5.03
CA ALA A 426 -8.29 -9.13 5.23
C ALA A 426 -9.25 -8.83 4.06
N MET A 427 -8.82 -9.06 2.82
CA MET A 427 -9.66 -8.91 1.62
C MET A 427 -10.81 -9.91 1.61
N LEU A 428 -10.55 -11.18 1.95
CA LEU A 428 -11.56 -12.24 2.04
C LEU A 428 -12.59 -11.96 3.13
N LEU A 429 -12.13 -11.58 4.33
CA LEU A 429 -13.00 -11.16 5.43
C LEU A 429 -13.86 -9.95 5.04
N GLY A 430 -13.28 -8.99 4.31
CA GLY A 430 -14.00 -7.85 3.76
C GLY A 430 -15.06 -8.24 2.73
N ALA A 431 -14.76 -9.20 1.85
CA ALA A 431 -15.71 -9.73 0.88
C ALA A 431 -16.86 -10.48 1.57
N LEU A 432 -16.55 -11.37 2.50
CA LEU A 432 -17.54 -12.12 3.29
C LEU A 432 -18.46 -11.17 4.07
N ARG A 433 -17.89 -10.10 4.64
CA ARG A 433 -18.65 -9.03 5.30
C ARG A 433 -19.64 -8.37 4.34
N ARG A 434 -19.19 -7.93 3.16
CA ARG A 434 -20.08 -7.30 2.16
C ARG A 434 -21.21 -8.23 1.75
N SER A 435 -20.92 -9.53 1.59
CA SER A 435 -21.93 -10.54 1.31
C SER A 435 -22.90 -10.77 2.47
N GLY A 436 -22.44 -10.73 3.72
CA GLY A 436 -23.28 -10.82 4.91
C GLY A 436 -24.24 -9.62 5.04
N VAL A 437 -23.75 -8.40 4.81
CA VAL A 437 -24.59 -7.18 4.78
C VAL A 437 -25.66 -7.27 3.69
N ALA A 438 -25.27 -7.68 2.47
CA ALA A 438 -26.21 -7.84 1.36
C ALA A 438 -27.29 -8.92 1.61
N ARG A 439 -27.03 -9.87 2.52
CA ARG A 439 -27.99 -10.89 2.96
C ARG A 439 -28.79 -10.51 4.22
N GLY A 440 -28.68 -9.27 4.68
CA GLY A 440 -29.44 -8.77 5.83
C GLY A 440 -28.94 -9.27 7.20
N TRP A 441 -27.71 -9.79 7.29
CA TRP A 441 -27.18 -10.27 8.57
C TRP A 441 -26.93 -9.11 9.56
N ALA A 442 -27.83 -8.98 10.55
CA ALA A 442 -27.90 -7.84 11.47
C ALA A 442 -26.66 -7.64 12.38
N TRP A 443 -25.85 -8.68 12.60
CA TRP A 443 -24.54 -8.60 13.29
C TRP A 443 -23.40 -8.00 12.44
N VAL A 444 -23.54 -7.98 11.10
CA VAL A 444 -22.54 -7.44 10.16
C VAL A 444 -22.81 -5.96 9.80
N ALA A 445 -23.98 -5.44 10.19
CA ALA A 445 -24.38 -4.06 9.97
C ALA A 445 -23.37 -3.06 10.59
N SER A 446 -23.19 -1.92 9.91
CA SER A 446 -22.09 -0.96 10.15
C SER A 446 -21.87 -0.54 11.61
N PRO A 447 -22.88 -0.36 12.48
CA PRO A 447 -22.65 0.14 13.84
C PRO A 447 -22.01 -0.91 14.75
N ARG A 448 -22.52 -2.15 14.71
CA ARG A 448 -22.07 -3.26 15.58
C ARG A 448 -20.66 -3.72 15.21
N TRP A 449 -20.33 -3.78 13.93
CA TRP A 449 -18.98 -4.13 13.48
C TRP A 449 -17.95 -3.04 13.83
N THR A 450 -18.31 -1.75 13.75
CA THR A 450 -17.42 -0.70 14.24
C THR A 450 -17.20 -0.78 15.75
N ALA A 451 -18.22 -1.18 16.50
CA ALA A 451 -18.09 -1.47 17.92
C ALA A 451 -17.17 -2.69 18.15
N VAL A 452 -17.40 -3.84 17.50
CA VAL A 452 -16.55 -5.03 17.64
C VAL A 452 -15.09 -4.73 17.29
N ARG A 453 -14.83 -4.05 16.17
CA ARG A 453 -13.46 -3.65 15.77
C ARG A 453 -12.82 -2.71 16.80
N ARG A 454 -13.61 -1.80 17.39
CA ARG A 454 -13.13 -0.92 18.45
C ARG A 454 -12.82 -1.71 19.73
N HIS A 455 -13.68 -2.65 20.13
CA HIS A 455 -13.45 -3.48 21.32
C HIS A 455 -12.27 -4.44 21.12
N ALA A 456 -12.16 -5.09 19.96
CA ALA A 456 -11.02 -5.95 19.61
C ALA A 456 -9.71 -5.17 19.57
N ALA A 457 -9.72 -3.94 19.04
CA ALA A 457 -8.54 -3.09 19.06
C ALA A 457 -8.19 -2.58 20.47
N LEU A 458 -9.20 -2.25 21.30
CA LEU A 458 -8.99 -1.91 22.70
C LEU A 458 -8.43 -3.11 23.49
N ALA A 459 -8.94 -4.32 23.23
CA ALA A 459 -8.42 -5.56 23.81
C ALA A 459 -6.98 -5.83 23.35
N GLY A 460 -6.65 -5.60 22.07
CA GLY A 460 -5.28 -5.72 21.56
C GLY A 460 -4.32 -4.71 22.19
N VAL A 461 -4.76 -3.45 22.36
CA VAL A 461 -3.97 -2.43 23.09
C VAL A 461 -3.78 -2.81 24.56
N ALA A 462 -4.82 -3.32 25.23
CA ALA A 462 -4.73 -3.78 26.61
C ALA A 462 -3.81 -4.99 26.77
N ALA A 463 -3.86 -5.95 25.83
CA ALA A 463 -2.96 -7.09 25.80
C ALA A 463 -1.49 -6.67 25.59
N LEU A 464 -1.22 -5.72 24.69
CA LEU A 464 0.12 -5.17 24.47
C LEU A 464 0.65 -4.39 25.68
N ALA A 465 -0.22 -3.62 26.34
CA ALA A 465 0.11 -2.93 27.58
C ALA A 465 0.43 -3.94 28.70
N GLY A 466 -0.38 -4.99 28.85
CA GLY A 466 -0.14 -6.07 29.80
C GLY A 466 1.17 -6.81 29.52
N ALA A 467 1.46 -7.12 28.25
CA ALA A 467 2.71 -7.75 27.83
C ALA A 467 3.93 -6.87 28.11
N LEU A 468 3.83 -5.55 27.89
CA LEU A 468 4.91 -4.60 28.23
C LEU A 468 5.18 -4.59 29.74
N LEU A 469 4.13 -4.46 30.55
CA LEU A 469 4.25 -4.44 32.01
C LEU A 469 4.83 -5.74 32.55
N TRP A 470 4.41 -6.88 31.99
CA TRP A 470 4.97 -8.18 32.32
C TRP A 470 6.45 -8.29 31.95
N ARG A 471 6.85 -7.84 30.76
CA ARG A 471 8.27 -7.84 30.34
C ARG A 471 9.13 -6.92 31.21
N VAL A 472 8.66 -5.71 31.52
CA VAL A 472 9.37 -4.78 32.42
C VAL A 472 9.52 -5.39 33.81
N ALA A 473 8.47 -6.03 34.35
CA ALA A 473 8.54 -6.73 35.63
C ALA A 473 9.54 -7.89 35.61
N HIS A 474 9.54 -8.68 34.53
CA HIS A 474 10.44 -9.83 34.38
C HIS A 474 11.91 -9.40 34.29
N VAL A 475 12.21 -8.38 33.48
CA VAL A 475 13.58 -7.84 33.34
C VAL A 475 14.04 -7.15 34.63
N ALA A 476 13.18 -6.38 35.30
CA ALA A 476 13.53 -5.74 36.58
C ALA A 476 13.74 -6.76 37.71
N GLY A 477 13.00 -7.87 37.70
CA GLY A 477 13.11 -8.95 38.68
C GLY A 477 14.29 -9.89 38.46
N ALA A 478 14.79 -9.99 37.23
CA ALA A 478 15.97 -10.79 36.87
C ALA A 478 17.31 -10.10 37.21
N ALA A 479 17.29 -8.84 37.67
CA ALA A 479 18.50 -8.10 38.04
C ALA A 479 19.13 -8.69 39.33
N PRO A 480 20.45 -8.86 39.40
CA PRO A 480 21.11 -9.48 40.56
C PRO A 480 20.97 -8.61 41.82
N GLY A 481 20.27 -9.14 42.84
CA GLY A 481 20.13 -8.55 44.18
C GLY A 481 18.98 -9.16 45.00
N GLY A 482 19.14 -9.32 46.32
CA GLY A 482 18.09 -9.81 47.24
C GLY A 482 16.90 -8.84 47.39
N ALA A 483 16.08 -8.97 48.46
CA ALA A 483 14.76 -8.33 48.70
C ALA A 483 14.52 -6.86 48.24
N ALA A 484 15.55 -6.05 48.04
CA ALA A 484 15.50 -4.75 47.37
C ALA A 484 15.09 -4.80 45.87
N THR A 485 15.19 -5.96 45.20
CA THR A 485 14.77 -6.17 43.80
C THR A 485 13.24 -6.12 43.63
N GLY A 486 12.47 -6.60 44.61
CA GLY A 486 11.00 -6.53 44.57
C GLY A 486 10.46 -5.09 44.58
N GLY A 487 11.05 -4.21 45.40
CA GLY A 487 10.67 -2.79 45.45
C GLY A 487 11.08 -2.00 44.20
N ARG A 488 12.24 -2.33 43.60
CA ARG A 488 12.70 -1.72 42.34
C ARG A 488 11.85 -2.17 41.14
N ALA A 489 11.47 -3.44 41.07
CA ALA A 489 10.55 -3.93 40.05
C ALA A 489 9.16 -3.29 40.17
N ALA A 490 8.61 -3.17 41.38
CA ALA A 490 7.31 -2.54 41.61
C ALA A 490 7.29 -1.06 41.18
N THR A 491 8.35 -0.32 41.47
CA THR A 491 8.47 1.11 41.09
C THR A 491 8.64 1.31 39.58
N ALA A 492 9.43 0.46 38.90
CA ALA A 492 9.58 0.48 37.45
C ALA A 492 8.26 0.13 36.72
N VAL A 493 7.55 -0.90 37.19
CA VAL A 493 6.25 -1.31 36.65
C VAL A 493 5.20 -0.21 36.86
N ALA A 494 5.17 0.42 38.04
CA ALA A 494 4.27 1.54 38.31
C ALA A 494 4.55 2.75 37.39
N ALA A 495 5.82 3.12 37.22
CA ALA A 495 6.23 4.20 36.31
C ALA A 495 5.81 3.91 34.85
N CYS A 496 6.04 2.68 34.37
CA CYS A 496 5.63 2.26 33.03
C CYS A 496 4.10 2.27 32.87
N ALA A 497 3.36 1.80 33.88
CA ALA A 497 1.89 1.80 33.85
C ALA A 497 1.32 3.23 33.74
N VAL A 498 1.91 4.20 34.45
CA VAL A 498 1.48 5.60 34.39
C VAL A 498 1.79 6.20 33.01
N LEU A 499 2.93 5.91 32.39
CA LEU A 499 3.25 6.38 31.04
C LEU A 499 2.29 5.82 29.99
N VAL A 500 1.97 4.52 30.04
CA VAL A 500 1.01 3.89 29.16
C VAL A 500 -0.39 4.50 29.36
N ALA A 501 -0.80 4.72 30.60
CA ALA A 501 -2.08 5.36 30.92
C ALA A 501 -2.16 6.80 30.38
N ALA A 502 -1.09 7.60 30.51
CA ALA A 502 -1.02 8.96 29.99
C ALA A 502 -1.10 9.01 28.45
N LEU A 503 -0.42 8.08 27.77
CA LEU A 503 -0.48 7.93 26.31
C LEU A 503 -1.88 7.55 25.83
N LEU A 504 -2.52 6.57 26.49
CA LEU A 504 -3.88 6.14 26.18
C LEU A 504 -4.91 7.24 26.43
N ALA A 505 -4.81 7.94 27.55
CA ALA A 505 -5.67 9.07 27.87
C ALA A 505 -5.54 10.18 26.82
N SER A 506 -4.31 10.54 26.44
CA SER A 506 -4.03 11.53 25.39
C SER A 506 -4.61 11.11 24.04
N ALA A 507 -4.45 9.85 23.65
CA ALA A 507 -5.00 9.30 22.42
C ALA A 507 -6.53 9.37 22.38
N VAL A 508 -7.21 9.06 23.49
CA VAL A 508 -8.67 9.14 23.60
C VAL A 508 -9.14 10.60 23.53
N LEU A 509 -8.50 11.50 24.27
CA LEU A 509 -8.87 12.92 24.35
C LEU A 509 -8.69 13.65 23.02
N LEU A 510 -7.60 13.32 22.31
CA LEU A 510 -7.23 13.92 21.02
C LEU A 510 -7.79 13.15 19.82
N ARG A 511 -8.58 12.09 20.06
CA ARG A 511 -9.22 11.24 19.03
C ARG A 511 -8.21 10.65 18.03
N TRP A 512 -7.10 10.11 18.54
CA TRP A 512 -6.11 9.42 17.71
C TRP A 512 -6.68 8.12 17.14
N ARG A 513 -6.17 7.71 15.97
CA ARG A 513 -6.51 6.41 15.39
C ARG A 513 -5.72 5.32 16.12
N LEU A 514 -6.34 4.15 16.28
CA LEU A 514 -5.75 3.00 16.99
C LEU A 514 -4.32 2.63 16.55
N PRO A 515 -3.95 2.65 15.26
CA PRO A 515 -2.57 2.34 14.86
C PRO A 515 -1.54 3.29 15.47
N ALA A 516 -1.90 4.54 15.74
CA ALA A 516 -0.99 5.53 16.33
C ALA A 516 -0.58 5.19 17.77
N VAL A 517 -1.32 4.31 18.45
CA VAL A 517 -1.00 3.84 19.80
C VAL A 517 -0.45 2.42 19.76
N VAL A 518 -1.05 1.55 18.93
CA VAL A 518 -0.67 0.13 18.83
C VAL A 518 0.76 -0.04 18.33
N LEU A 519 1.17 0.68 17.27
CA LEU A 519 2.51 0.52 16.69
C LEU A 519 3.62 0.91 17.67
N PRO A 520 3.58 2.11 18.29
CA PRO A 520 4.62 2.50 19.25
C PRO A 520 4.61 1.66 20.52
N LEU A 521 3.44 1.22 21.00
CA LEU A 521 3.38 0.35 22.16
C LEU A 521 3.97 -1.02 21.84
N ALA A 522 3.57 -1.64 20.73
CA ALA A 522 4.14 -2.90 20.26
C ALA A 522 5.65 -2.77 20.01
N ALA A 523 6.11 -1.63 19.50
CA ALA A 523 7.52 -1.32 19.31
C ALA A 523 8.31 -1.41 20.61
N VAL A 524 7.85 -0.70 21.66
CA VAL A 524 8.49 -0.69 22.97
C VAL A 524 8.36 -2.04 23.68
N THR A 525 7.18 -2.68 23.60
CA THR A 525 6.94 -4.02 24.15
C THR A 525 7.86 -5.05 23.52
N ALA A 526 8.18 -4.90 22.23
CA ALA A 526 9.08 -5.81 21.56
C ALA A 526 10.53 -5.46 21.92
N MET A 527 10.98 -4.21 21.87
CA MET A 527 12.39 -3.82 22.08
C MET A 527 12.94 -4.11 23.50
N GLY A 528 13.82 -5.11 23.65
CA GLY A 528 14.50 -5.44 24.92
C GLY A 528 15.34 -4.28 25.49
N PRO A 529 16.16 -3.54 24.72
CA PRO A 529 16.87 -2.36 25.24
C PRO A 529 15.93 -1.28 25.79
N ALA A 530 14.75 -1.10 25.18
CA ALA A 530 13.75 -0.15 25.67
C ALA A 530 13.12 -0.64 26.99
N VAL A 531 12.84 -1.94 27.10
CA VAL A 531 12.36 -2.60 28.32
C VAL A 531 13.41 -2.49 29.43
N SER A 532 14.69 -2.70 29.14
CA SER A 532 15.80 -2.57 30.10
C SER A 532 15.95 -1.15 30.62
N VAL A 533 15.80 -0.14 29.75
CA VAL A 533 15.81 1.28 30.15
C VAL A 533 14.62 1.63 31.05
N LEU A 534 13.42 1.07 30.79
CA LEU A 534 12.23 1.27 31.62
C LEU A 534 12.29 0.49 32.95
N ALA A 535 12.97 -0.65 32.96
CA ALA A 535 13.17 -1.50 34.14
C ALA A 535 14.20 -0.91 35.13
N ALA A 536 15.05 0.02 34.69
CA ALA A 536 16.03 0.68 35.54
C ALA A 536 15.43 1.90 36.27
N PRO A 537 15.31 1.88 37.62
CA PRO A 537 14.80 3.03 38.35
C PRO A 537 15.77 4.22 38.24
N SER A 538 15.32 5.34 37.69
CA SER A 538 16.10 6.58 37.60
C SER A 538 15.26 7.81 38.02
N PRO A 539 15.89 8.84 38.64
CA PRO A 539 15.23 10.11 38.92
C PRO A 539 14.66 10.77 37.64
N VAL A 540 15.33 10.56 36.51
CA VAL A 540 14.92 11.00 35.18
C VAL A 540 13.60 10.35 34.77
N LEU A 541 13.43 9.04 34.97
CA LEU A 541 12.18 8.34 34.68
C LEU A 541 11.02 8.89 35.54
N ALA A 542 11.26 9.12 36.83
CA ALA A 542 10.26 9.73 37.72
C ALA A 542 9.83 11.14 37.26
N GLY A 543 10.78 11.97 36.81
CA GLY A 543 10.50 13.28 36.22
C GLY A 543 9.69 13.20 34.92
N THR A 544 10.00 12.24 34.03
CA THR A 544 9.26 12.03 32.78
C THR A 544 7.81 11.61 33.02
N VAL A 545 7.57 10.74 34.01
CA VAL A 545 6.23 10.29 34.41
C VAL A 545 5.40 11.46 34.91
N ALA A 546 5.93 12.26 35.84
CA ALA A 546 5.24 13.43 36.38
C ALA A 546 4.90 14.47 35.29
N THR A 547 5.83 14.69 34.35
CA THR A 547 5.64 15.60 33.22
C THR A 547 4.55 15.09 32.25
N ALA A 548 4.53 13.78 31.95
CA ALA A 548 3.51 13.17 31.09
C ALA A 548 2.11 13.24 31.71
N VAL A 549 1.99 13.04 33.02
CA VAL A 549 0.74 13.19 33.77
C VAL A 549 0.25 14.65 33.72
N GLY A 550 1.12 15.61 34.03
CA GLY A 550 0.76 17.03 34.01
C GLY A 550 0.39 17.55 32.62
N ALA A 551 1.10 17.11 31.57
CA ALA A 551 0.75 17.42 30.19
C ALA A 551 -0.63 16.87 29.81
N THR A 552 -0.95 15.64 30.21
CA THR A 552 -2.27 15.03 29.99
C THR A 552 -3.37 15.83 30.71
N LEU A 553 -3.13 16.26 31.96
CA LEU A 553 -4.04 17.10 32.72
C LEU A 553 -4.28 18.46 32.05
N LEU A 554 -3.23 19.10 31.51
CA LEU A 554 -3.38 20.36 30.77
C LEU A 554 -4.19 20.19 29.48
N VAL A 555 -3.97 19.11 28.72
CA VAL A 555 -4.76 18.78 27.52
C VAL A 555 -6.24 18.54 27.89
N THR A 556 -6.52 17.84 29.00
CA THR A 556 -7.90 17.67 29.48
C THR A 556 -8.54 19.00 29.87
N ALA A 557 -7.80 19.89 30.54
CA ALA A 557 -8.28 21.20 30.96
C ALA A 557 -8.61 22.08 29.75
N HIS A 558 -7.77 22.08 28.72
CA HIS A 558 -7.99 22.83 27.48
C HIS A 558 -9.23 22.33 26.74
N ARG A 559 -9.38 21.01 26.55
CA ARG A 559 -10.55 20.40 25.92
C ARG A 559 -11.86 20.74 26.65
N ARG A 560 -11.83 20.76 28.00
CA ARG A 560 -12.99 21.12 28.82
C ARG A 560 -13.34 22.61 28.80
N ARG A 561 -12.40 23.50 28.47
CA ARG A 561 -12.67 24.95 28.28
C ARG A 561 -13.42 25.24 26.98
N VAL A 562 -13.19 24.44 25.93
CA VAL A 562 -13.80 24.63 24.61
C VAL A 562 -15.24 24.10 24.56
N THR A 563 -15.65 23.24 25.50
CA THR A 563 -17.04 22.78 25.66
C THR A 563 -17.83 23.66 26.65
N PRO A 564 -18.95 24.29 26.25
CA PRO A 564 -19.74 25.15 27.15
C PRO A 564 -20.36 24.34 28.31
N GLY A 565 -20.39 24.90 29.52
CA GLY A 565 -21.25 24.41 30.63
C GLY A 565 -20.61 23.61 31.77
N ARG A 566 -19.28 23.37 31.80
CA ARG A 566 -18.63 22.63 32.91
C ARG A 566 -17.66 23.51 33.72
N ARG A 567 -17.97 23.77 35.00
CA ARG A 567 -17.03 24.32 35.99
C ARG A 567 -15.98 23.26 36.35
N GLY A 568 -14.71 23.64 36.38
CA GLY A 568 -13.57 22.72 36.63
C GLY A 568 -12.25 22.94 35.86
N PRO A 569 -12.12 23.81 34.82
CA PRO A 569 -10.89 23.89 34.05
C PRO A 569 -9.76 24.65 34.75
N LYS A 570 -10.01 25.32 35.88
CA LYS A 570 -8.98 26.03 36.67
C LYS A 570 -8.24 25.08 37.61
N VAL A 571 -8.96 24.14 38.26
CA VAL A 571 -8.39 23.13 39.16
C VAL A 571 -7.51 22.14 38.40
N LEU A 572 -7.97 21.66 37.23
CA LEU A 572 -7.18 20.79 36.35
C LEU A 572 -5.95 21.49 35.77
N LEU A 573 -6.05 22.80 35.49
CA LEU A 573 -4.89 23.59 35.04
C LEU A 573 -3.86 23.73 36.17
N GLY A 574 -4.31 24.07 37.39
CA GLY A 574 -3.46 24.17 38.57
C GLY A 574 -2.80 22.84 38.94
N ALA A 575 -3.55 21.75 38.90
CA ALA A 575 -3.03 20.39 39.13
C ALA A 575 -2.04 19.96 38.03
N GLY A 576 -2.31 20.31 36.76
CA GLY A 576 -1.39 20.03 35.64
C GLY A 576 -0.08 20.80 35.76
N VAL A 577 -0.14 22.09 36.10
CA VAL A 577 1.07 22.91 36.35
C VAL A 577 1.82 22.43 37.59
N GLY A 578 1.11 22.12 38.68
CA GLY A 578 1.70 21.62 39.93
C GLY A 578 2.37 20.25 39.79
N THR A 579 1.82 19.35 38.98
CA THR A 579 2.43 18.03 38.71
C THR A 579 3.66 18.13 37.81
N ILE A 580 3.66 19.05 36.84
CA ILE A 580 4.88 19.38 36.07
C ILE A 580 5.93 19.97 37.02
N ALA A 581 5.56 20.92 37.89
CA ALA A 581 6.48 21.53 38.86
C ALA A 581 7.03 20.53 39.89
N ALA A 582 6.23 19.56 40.33
CA ALA A 582 6.70 18.46 41.18
C ALA A 582 7.67 17.52 40.43
N GLY A 583 7.40 17.25 39.15
CA GLY A 583 8.34 16.53 38.26
C GLY A 583 9.65 17.29 38.01
N MET A 584 9.60 18.62 38.06
CA MET A 584 10.78 19.48 38.03
C MET A 584 11.57 19.43 39.34
N ALA A 585 10.89 19.32 40.48
CA ALA A 585 11.53 19.27 41.80
C ALA A 585 12.25 17.94 42.06
N THR A 586 11.74 16.82 41.53
CA THR A 586 12.40 15.50 41.61
C THR A 586 13.63 15.37 40.70
N ALA A 587 13.79 16.28 39.73
CA ALA A 587 14.95 16.42 38.85
C ALA A 587 15.26 17.93 38.64
N PRO A 588 15.86 18.62 39.64
CA PRO A 588 15.88 20.09 39.79
C PRO A 588 16.56 20.89 38.65
N LEU A 589 17.22 20.22 37.70
CA LEU A 589 17.90 20.85 36.57
C LEU A 589 16.98 21.08 35.35
N LEU A 590 15.69 20.73 35.44
CA LEU A 590 14.65 21.08 34.46
C LEU A 590 14.03 22.49 34.66
N ALA A 591 14.43 23.24 35.70
CA ALA A 591 13.82 24.51 36.10
C ALA A 591 13.97 25.69 35.10
N PRO A 592 15.16 26.00 34.57
CA PRO A 592 15.33 27.08 33.59
C PRO A 592 14.60 26.86 32.23
N PRO A 593 14.62 25.64 31.63
CA PRO A 593 13.89 25.30 30.41
C PRO A 593 12.37 25.51 30.49
N LEU A 594 11.78 25.15 31.64
CA LEU A 594 10.33 25.18 31.86
C LEU A 594 9.82 26.58 32.17
N ALA A 595 10.64 27.43 32.80
CA ALA A 595 10.35 28.86 32.93
C ALA A 595 10.34 29.55 31.55
N ALA A 596 11.27 29.21 30.66
CA ALA A 596 11.31 29.73 29.28
C ALA A 596 10.17 29.19 28.40
N GLY A 597 9.85 27.89 28.49
CA GLY A 597 8.71 27.28 27.80
C GLY A 597 7.36 27.82 28.30
N GLY A 598 7.22 28.06 29.60
CA GLY A 598 6.07 28.73 30.21
C GLY A 598 5.92 30.19 29.78
N ALA A 599 7.02 30.93 29.68
CA ALA A 599 7.03 32.31 29.16
C ALA A 599 6.68 32.37 27.66
N LEU A 600 7.17 31.44 26.84
CA LEU A 600 6.81 31.31 25.42
C LEU A 600 5.34 30.88 25.23
N LEU A 601 4.81 30.04 26.12
CA LEU A 601 3.37 29.69 26.16
C LEU A 601 2.51 30.89 26.55
N ALA A 602 2.97 31.74 27.49
CA ALA A 602 2.27 32.96 27.88
C ALA A 602 2.29 34.01 26.76
N VAL A 603 3.46 34.28 26.16
CA VAL A 603 3.65 35.28 25.10
C VAL A 603 3.04 34.84 23.76
N GLY A 604 3.05 33.54 23.45
CA GLY A 604 2.50 32.98 22.20
C GLY A 604 0.97 32.98 22.11
N THR A 605 0.26 33.15 23.23
CA THR A 605 -1.22 33.25 23.21
C THR A 605 -1.73 34.57 22.61
N ALA A 606 -0.90 35.62 22.57
CA ALA A 606 -1.25 36.92 21.99
C ALA A 606 -0.97 37.04 20.48
N TRP A 607 -0.06 36.23 19.90
CA TRP A 607 0.43 36.43 18.53
C TRP A 607 -0.11 35.43 17.48
N LEU A 608 -0.68 34.29 17.89
CA LEU A 608 -1.01 33.15 17.00
C LEU A 608 -2.49 33.05 16.55
N GLY A 609 -3.10 34.18 16.20
CA GLY A 609 -4.49 34.22 15.72
C GLY A 609 -4.74 33.61 14.31
N ARG A 610 -3.72 33.17 13.56
CA ARG A 610 -3.86 32.94 12.09
C ARG A 610 -3.29 31.64 11.50
N VAL A 611 -2.87 30.63 12.26
CA VAL A 611 -2.29 29.38 11.69
C VAL A 611 -3.16 28.13 11.97
N PRO A 612 -3.59 27.38 10.93
CA PRO A 612 -4.31 26.11 11.12
C PRO A 612 -3.36 24.99 11.60
N GLY A 613 -3.74 24.26 12.66
CA GLY A 613 -2.91 23.19 13.27
C GLY A 613 -2.58 23.35 14.77
N ARG A 614 -3.22 24.32 15.43
CA ARG A 614 -2.95 24.87 16.77
C ARG A 614 -2.85 23.88 17.96
N GLU A 615 -3.45 22.70 17.89
CA GLU A 615 -3.52 21.76 19.03
C GLU A 615 -2.22 20.97 19.28
N TRP A 616 -1.35 20.81 18.27
CA TRP A 616 -0.18 19.93 18.35
C TRP A 616 1.10 20.69 18.69
N VAL A 617 1.21 21.94 18.23
CA VAL A 617 2.44 22.72 18.35
C VAL A 617 2.70 23.13 19.80
N LEU A 618 1.67 23.54 20.54
CA LEU A 618 1.83 24.07 21.91
C LEU A 618 2.18 22.98 22.94
N SER A 619 1.60 21.78 22.84
CA SER A 619 1.89 20.68 23.77
C SER A 619 3.20 19.97 23.44
N THR A 620 3.57 19.86 22.16
CA THR A 620 4.76 19.12 21.74
C THR A 620 6.02 19.98 21.77
N VAL A 621 5.95 21.28 21.46
CA VAL A 621 7.07 22.22 21.61
C VAL A 621 7.38 22.48 23.09
N GLY A 622 6.35 22.58 23.94
CA GLY A 622 6.53 22.78 25.37
C GLY A 622 7.16 21.59 26.09
N VAL A 623 6.83 20.35 25.71
CA VAL A 623 7.37 19.15 26.38
C VAL A 623 8.76 18.76 25.84
N LEU A 624 8.99 18.87 24.52
CA LEU A 624 10.28 18.49 23.92
C LEU A 624 11.35 19.59 24.00
N GLY A 625 10.97 20.88 23.95
CA GLY A 625 11.91 21.99 24.14
C GLY A 625 12.46 22.05 25.57
N VAL A 626 11.63 21.66 26.53
CA VAL A 626 11.98 21.50 27.95
C VAL A 626 12.95 20.33 28.19
N ALA A 627 12.69 19.21 27.52
CA ALA A 627 13.55 18.03 27.57
C ALA A 627 14.94 18.29 26.97
N ALA A 628 15.03 19.03 25.85
CA ALA A 628 16.29 19.33 25.17
C ALA A 628 17.18 20.32 25.95
N LEU A 629 16.58 21.35 26.59
CA LEU A 629 17.33 22.34 27.37
C LEU A 629 17.76 21.80 28.76
N GLY A 630 17.01 20.84 29.33
CA GLY A 630 17.43 20.12 30.54
C GLY A 630 18.64 19.21 30.33
N ALA A 631 18.83 18.72 29.10
CA ALA A 631 19.99 17.89 28.72
C ALA A 631 21.29 18.70 28.52
N LEU A 632 21.19 20.01 28.30
CA LEU A 632 22.34 20.91 28.09
C LEU A 632 22.94 21.47 29.40
N ALA A 633 22.23 21.36 30.53
CA ALA A 633 22.59 22.02 31.79
C ALA A 633 23.37 21.14 32.78
N THR A 634 23.75 19.92 32.41
CA THR A 634 24.24 18.90 33.35
C THR A 634 25.64 18.40 33.03
N PRO A 635 26.71 19.09 33.45
CA PRO A 635 28.06 18.49 33.49
C PRO A 635 28.34 17.73 34.80
N THR A 636 27.71 18.11 35.92
CA THR A 636 28.14 17.69 37.27
C THR A 636 27.43 16.46 37.85
N LEU A 637 26.35 15.97 37.23
CA LEU A 637 25.63 14.74 37.63
C LEU A 637 25.93 13.52 36.74
N LEU A 638 26.82 13.69 35.76
CA LEU A 638 27.12 12.74 34.70
C LEU A 638 28.10 11.62 35.06
N GLN A 639 28.71 11.71 36.23
CA GLN A 639 29.80 10.81 36.64
C GLN A 639 29.34 9.61 37.47
N THR A 640 28.04 9.40 37.72
CA THR A 640 27.56 8.42 38.71
C THR A 640 26.65 7.29 38.21
N ILE A 641 26.50 7.06 36.90
CA ILE A 641 25.69 5.93 36.40
C ILE A 641 26.58 4.90 35.67
N PRO A 642 26.76 3.68 36.20
CA PRO A 642 27.44 2.60 35.49
C PRO A 642 26.67 2.24 34.21
N GLY A 643 27.37 1.83 33.15
CA GLY A 643 26.78 1.50 31.85
C GLY A 643 25.71 0.39 31.92
N VAL A 644 24.43 0.78 31.93
CA VAL A 644 23.28 -0.12 32.04
C VAL A 644 22.96 -0.85 30.72
N LEU A 645 23.56 -0.43 29.60
CA LEU A 645 23.26 -0.97 28.27
C LEU A 645 24.54 -1.43 27.56
N ALA A 646 24.53 -2.65 27.03
CA ALA A 646 25.58 -3.11 26.12
C ALA A 646 25.67 -2.15 24.90
N LEU A 647 26.88 -1.92 24.37
CA LEU A 647 27.16 -0.97 23.28
C LEU A 647 26.18 -1.09 22.09
N VAL A 648 25.78 -2.32 21.78
CA VAL A 648 24.81 -2.66 20.72
C VAL A 648 23.40 -2.15 21.02
N GLY A 649 22.92 -2.29 22.26
CA GLY A 649 21.60 -1.79 22.67
C GLY A 649 21.52 -0.26 22.61
N HIS A 650 22.63 0.43 22.89
CA HIS A 650 22.74 1.89 22.77
C HIS A 650 22.64 2.34 21.31
N GLN A 651 23.38 1.68 20.42
CA GLN A 651 23.36 1.97 18.98
C GLN A 651 21.98 1.74 18.36
N VAL A 652 21.28 0.66 18.75
CA VAL A 652 19.94 0.35 18.25
C VAL A 652 18.92 1.42 18.68
N LEU A 653 18.94 1.85 19.94
CA LEU A 653 18.02 2.89 20.42
C LEU A 653 18.25 4.23 19.69
N LEU A 654 19.51 4.61 19.49
CA LEU A 654 19.87 5.82 18.76
C LEU A 654 19.47 5.74 17.28
N LEU A 655 19.61 4.57 16.65
CA LEU A 655 19.18 4.34 15.28
C LEU A 655 17.66 4.47 15.12
N VAL A 656 16.86 3.88 16.03
CA VAL A 656 15.39 4.05 16.03
C VAL A 656 15.01 5.51 16.16
N ALA A 657 15.62 6.19 17.12
CA ALA A 657 15.34 7.59 17.37
C ALA A 657 15.70 8.45 16.15
N GLY A 658 16.86 8.21 15.52
CA GLY A 658 17.29 8.87 14.29
C GLY A 658 16.34 8.64 13.11
N LEU A 659 15.90 7.40 12.90
CA LEU A 659 14.89 7.08 11.87
C LEU A 659 13.54 7.75 12.16
N THR A 660 13.16 7.85 13.43
CA THR A 660 11.92 8.53 13.85
C THR A 660 12.02 10.04 13.65
N VAL A 661 13.20 10.65 13.85
CA VAL A 661 13.48 12.05 13.51
C VAL A 661 13.38 12.28 12.01
N LEU A 662 14.02 11.44 11.19
CA LEU A 662 13.92 11.51 9.74
C LEU A 662 12.46 11.43 9.28
N ALA A 663 11.70 10.48 9.83
CA ALA A 663 10.29 10.31 9.56
C ALA A 663 9.45 11.54 9.96
N GLY A 664 9.71 12.11 11.15
CA GLY A 664 9.05 13.33 11.62
C GLY A 664 9.41 14.58 10.80
N SER A 665 10.65 14.69 10.33
CA SER A 665 11.13 15.81 9.52
C SER A 665 10.48 15.89 8.13
N ALA A 666 10.11 14.72 7.57
CA ALA A 666 9.39 14.62 6.31
C ALA A 666 7.94 15.15 6.40
N VAL A 667 7.38 15.26 7.62
CA VAL A 667 6.01 15.77 7.85
C VAL A 667 6.08 17.23 8.27
N ARG A 668 5.54 18.16 7.45
CA ARG A 668 5.60 19.62 7.70
C ARG A 668 5.18 20.03 9.12
N GLY A 669 4.16 19.38 9.69
CA GLY A 669 3.66 19.67 11.04
C GLY A 669 4.47 19.07 12.20
N LEU A 670 5.44 18.19 11.93
CA LEU A 670 6.24 17.49 12.94
C LEU A 670 7.73 17.86 12.90
N ARG A 671 8.13 18.82 12.06
CA ARG A 671 9.52 19.28 11.90
C ARG A 671 10.15 19.79 13.20
N TRP A 672 9.42 20.60 13.96
CA TRP A 672 9.89 21.12 15.25
C TRP A 672 10.05 20.03 16.32
N PRO A 673 9.06 19.13 16.51
CA PRO A 673 9.23 17.94 17.34
C PRO A 673 10.42 17.05 16.94
N ALA A 674 10.62 16.85 15.62
CA ALA A 674 11.73 16.06 15.10
C ALA A 674 13.08 16.75 15.36
N ALA A 675 13.18 18.06 15.20
CA ALA A 675 14.38 18.83 15.51
C ALA A 675 14.73 18.76 17.01
N ALA A 676 13.75 18.83 17.90
CA ALA A 676 13.99 18.71 19.35
C ALA A 676 14.52 17.31 19.74
N LEU A 677 13.96 16.24 19.17
CA LEU A 677 14.49 14.88 19.35
C LEU A 677 15.89 14.71 18.71
N ALA A 678 16.17 15.38 17.59
CA ALA A 678 17.50 15.37 16.96
C ALA A 678 18.58 15.98 17.86
N VAL A 679 18.28 17.07 18.56
CA VAL A 679 19.19 17.69 19.53
C VAL A 679 19.44 16.74 20.70
N LEU A 680 18.39 16.09 21.22
CA LEU A 680 18.52 15.13 22.31
C LEU A 680 19.36 13.90 21.90
N LEU A 681 19.22 13.45 20.64
CA LEU A 681 20.06 12.40 20.06
C LEU A 681 21.52 12.81 19.98
N LEU A 682 21.80 14.04 19.56
CA LEU A 682 23.17 14.56 19.45
C LEU A 682 23.89 14.53 20.81
N VAL A 683 23.19 14.95 21.88
CA VAL A 683 23.70 14.90 23.26
C VAL A 683 23.98 13.45 23.71
N SER A 684 23.17 12.49 23.24
CA SER A 684 23.29 11.07 23.59
C SER A 684 24.44 10.33 22.86
N VAL A 685 24.96 10.93 21.79
CA VAL A 685 26.07 10.39 20.97
C VAL A 685 27.43 10.90 21.46
N VAL A 686 27.49 12.07 22.10
CA VAL A 686 28.74 12.68 22.58
C VAL A 686 29.12 12.09 23.95
N PRO A 687 30.22 11.31 24.07
CA PRO A 687 30.58 10.60 25.30
C PRO A 687 30.84 11.51 26.51
N ALA A 688 31.27 12.76 26.26
CA ALA A 688 31.59 13.75 27.29
C ALA A 688 30.36 14.34 28.02
N LEU A 689 29.14 14.05 27.55
CA LEU A 689 27.88 14.69 28.00
C LEU A 689 26.82 13.70 28.51
N GLY A 690 27.21 12.54 29.04
CA GLY A 690 26.27 11.80 29.91
C GLY A 690 25.29 10.90 29.18
N ALA A 691 25.77 10.23 28.14
CA ALA A 691 25.02 9.34 27.28
C ALA A 691 24.03 8.38 28.00
N PRO A 692 24.32 7.77 29.17
CA PRO A 692 23.38 6.82 29.80
C PRO A 692 22.15 7.51 30.42
N ALA A 693 22.31 8.74 30.94
CA ALA A 693 21.26 9.46 31.65
C ALA A 693 20.18 10.03 30.72
N ALA A 694 20.52 10.24 29.44
CA ALA A 694 19.61 10.77 28.42
C ALA A 694 18.70 9.70 27.79
N LEU A 695 19.02 8.40 27.94
CA LEU A 695 18.31 7.31 27.26
C LEU A 695 16.81 7.19 27.57
N PRO A 696 16.34 7.33 28.84
CA PRO A 696 14.90 7.30 29.13
C PRO A 696 14.15 8.45 28.46
N LEU A 697 14.81 9.60 28.30
CA LEU A 697 14.24 10.78 27.67
C LEU A 697 14.21 10.64 26.14
N VAL A 698 15.25 10.05 25.54
CA VAL A 698 15.29 9.70 24.11
C VAL A 698 14.20 8.68 23.78
N LEU A 699 14.06 7.63 24.59
CA LEU A 699 13.05 6.59 24.39
C LEU A 699 11.64 7.17 24.45
N SER A 700 11.29 7.89 25.53
CA SER A 700 9.97 8.49 25.70
C SER A 700 9.62 9.48 24.59
N SER A 701 10.58 10.33 24.19
CA SER A 701 10.40 11.30 23.10
C SER A 701 10.25 10.63 21.74
N THR A 702 10.98 9.54 21.50
CA THR A 702 10.90 8.72 20.27
C THR A 702 9.54 8.04 20.13
N VAL A 703 9.01 7.48 21.22
CA VAL A 703 7.68 6.84 21.24
C VAL A 703 6.57 7.85 20.94
N VAL A 704 6.65 9.04 21.55
CA VAL A 704 5.68 10.11 21.31
C VAL A 704 5.78 10.60 19.86
N LEU A 705 6.98 10.88 19.34
CA LEU A 705 7.15 11.32 17.95
C LEU A 705 6.68 10.24 16.96
N GLY A 706 6.99 8.96 17.22
CA GLY A 706 6.51 7.83 16.42
C GLY A 706 4.98 7.75 16.38
N ALA A 707 4.31 7.93 17.53
CA ALA A 707 2.85 7.99 17.61
C ALA A 707 2.27 9.15 16.77
N LEU A 708 2.91 10.32 16.81
CA LEU A 708 2.53 11.50 16.03
C LEU A 708 2.71 11.27 14.53
N VAL A 709 3.81 10.65 14.11
CA VAL A 709 4.08 10.28 12.72
C VAL A 709 2.99 9.32 12.23
N VAL A 710 2.72 8.22 12.95
CA VAL A 710 1.69 7.25 12.57
C VAL A 710 0.30 7.90 12.53
N GLN A 711 -0.03 8.77 13.48
CA GLN A 711 -1.28 9.52 13.47
C GLN A 711 -1.37 10.43 12.24
N SER A 712 -0.31 11.16 11.90
CA SER A 712 -0.28 12.05 10.73
C SER A 712 -0.50 11.27 9.42
N LEU A 713 0.11 10.10 9.28
CA LEU A 713 0.01 9.24 8.09
C LEU A 713 -1.35 8.54 7.96
N THR A 714 -2.05 8.35 9.09
CA THR A 714 -3.33 7.64 9.11
C THR A 714 -4.54 8.57 9.20
N ARG A 715 -4.37 9.85 9.54
CA ARG A 715 -5.46 10.83 9.78
C ARG A 715 -6.39 11.00 8.58
N HIS A 716 -5.83 10.98 7.38
CA HIS A 716 -6.58 11.20 6.13
C HIS A 716 -7.33 9.94 5.64
N PRO A 717 -8.42 10.11 4.86
CA PRO A 717 -9.06 9.03 4.09
C PRO A 717 -8.02 8.29 3.24
N VAL A 718 -8.26 7.01 2.93
CA VAL A 718 -7.25 6.17 2.22
C VAL A 718 -6.84 6.79 0.87
N GLU A 719 -7.78 7.48 0.23
CA GLU A 719 -7.63 8.18 -1.05
C GLU A 719 -6.68 9.39 -0.98
N ASP A 720 -6.63 10.10 0.16
CA ASP A 720 -5.82 11.31 0.36
C ASP A 720 -4.49 11.04 1.10
N ARG A 721 -4.15 9.77 1.34
CA ARG A 721 -2.94 9.42 2.08
C ARG A 721 -1.68 9.50 1.20
N PRO A 722 -0.52 9.86 1.77
CA PRO A 722 0.75 9.83 1.06
C PRO A 722 1.07 8.43 0.51
N HIS A 723 1.89 8.39 -0.54
CA HIS A 723 2.23 7.19 -1.29
C HIS A 723 2.58 6.01 -0.35
N PRO A 724 2.08 4.79 -0.58
CA PRO A 724 2.32 3.66 0.32
C PRO A 724 3.78 3.25 0.38
N LEU A 725 4.58 3.47 -0.68
CA LEU A 725 6.03 3.32 -0.59
C LEU A 725 6.65 4.33 0.36
N LEU A 726 6.13 5.56 0.46
CA LEU A 726 6.57 6.52 1.48
C LEU A 726 6.16 6.03 2.88
N ARG A 727 4.94 5.50 3.02
CA ARG A 727 4.48 4.89 4.29
C ARG A 727 5.29 3.65 4.68
N ALA A 728 5.64 2.80 3.72
CA ALA A 728 6.46 1.61 3.91
C ALA A 728 7.91 2.00 4.20
N ALA A 729 8.49 2.95 3.47
CA ALA A 729 9.82 3.49 3.75
C ALA A 729 9.92 4.14 5.14
N LEU A 730 8.80 4.60 5.72
CA LEU A 730 8.74 5.14 7.08
C LEU A 730 8.43 4.06 8.15
N VAL A 731 7.62 3.06 7.82
CA VAL A 731 7.16 2.01 8.76
C VAL A 731 8.10 0.81 8.80
N VAL A 732 8.68 0.42 7.67
CA VAL A 732 9.54 -0.77 7.53
C VAL A 732 10.84 -0.62 8.34
N PRO A 733 11.59 0.49 8.31
CA PRO A 733 12.76 0.65 9.17
C PRO A 733 12.39 0.61 10.65
N VAL A 734 11.27 1.23 11.04
CA VAL A 734 10.78 1.17 12.43
C VAL A 734 10.41 -0.27 12.81
N LEU A 735 9.71 -1.01 11.95
CA LEU A 735 9.32 -2.40 12.20
C LEU A 735 10.54 -3.33 12.27
N VAL A 736 11.51 -3.14 11.38
CA VAL A 736 12.78 -3.88 11.35
C VAL A 736 13.58 -3.60 12.61
N VAL A 737 13.70 -2.35 13.05
CA VAL A 737 14.47 -2.04 14.26
C VAL A 737 13.70 -2.39 15.54
N VAL A 738 12.37 -2.41 15.51
CA VAL A 738 11.54 -2.99 16.58
C VAL A 738 11.77 -4.48 16.72
N VAL A 739 11.85 -5.20 15.60
CA VAL A 739 12.12 -6.63 15.55
C VAL A 739 13.57 -6.93 15.96
N VAL A 740 14.55 -6.16 15.48
CA VAL A 740 15.97 -6.27 15.88
C VAL A 740 16.17 -5.93 17.36
N GLY A 741 15.54 -4.87 17.83
CA GLY A 741 15.60 -4.47 19.23
C GLY A 741 14.87 -5.47 20.13
N ALA A 742 13.93 -6.27 19.62
CA ALA A 742 13.18 -7.22 20.44
C ALA A 742 13.92 -8.49 20.84
N LEU A 743 15.02 -8.74 20.15
CA LEU A 743 15.82 -9.94 20.26
C LEU A 743 17.19 -9.68 20.91
N LEU A 744 17.47 -8.42 21.23
CA LEU A 744 18.49 -7.98 22.18
C LEU A 744 17.83 -7.85 23.55
#